data_AF-A0A0A2DY38-F1
#
_entry.id   AF-A0A0A2DY38-F1
#
_cell.length_a   1.000
_cell.length_b   1.000
_cell.length_c   1.000
_cell.angle_alpha   90.00
_cell.angle_beta   90.00
_cell.angle_gamma   90.00
#
_symmetry.space_group_name_H-M   'P 1'
#
loop_
_entity.id
_entity.type
_entity.pdbx_description
1 polymer ?
#
loop_
_entity_poly.entity_id
_entity_poly.type
_entity_poly.pdbx_seq_one_letter_code
_entity_poly.pdbx_strand_id
1 'polypeptide(L)'
;MKTLEVLFANYPDIVKEVVLPMGTAILAIAFPLLLQTITRIDDKYGSTRLVDTFIRREWITRCYIGSLVILIAGCIFWMLQLPRCIELGFLNEWVDHSALILLVVSLAALLILTFAIAYQIYVFYHPLKLSQHLEKRHDSSTNKKEKILFFTSISDLLFYAIQKDDEELSRFLQEFYYRAIIRYREERRGSIIEYPQEYYNSMFAANEMVCQRKRKKISLWNASFFVELVLDQHQRTIMSPQTNIFIWKCILQALSYDKEDYIMSYWTVAHQFYDLTLLHTNMDHSGGEANEENRAEREKAQKAFLELHYALGGLLMYLRKHKLLRKILRYSKQIPPKYVLVPESLEDVIDQYMATSERLEQDPFYYARNYQHPDMDAPFGDTLESIPRWIKYYLGVLFLRQYTLVGEVGLFPPRLKLLTPPKDLHKLRYWEEGLDELRQLINDIRKDKDLLSELGLSDLCSDDWFREREKKLPNDLIDELQESVNRTKEEIQRTQSLDSQKVERFKQSTKEILGPVLKFCSQISRDETNPTTPSNEHSSSKEHSLFIGGGNILVKKEAFGESQGIGYGEVDTITAEQIALNISRSLSNGFQLMSAEKYVLQTKDVFNAIDRLNLDPEQFIIVAMGVNLPFFLASGITNLEEGEGGKEWSYKGMRIICIDSNEWMGVSMLVLRKADMPLIRHEKTNKDTISRYGLKSIDEEDRIYTNIIDLNQHQELKKELENDRNEDLGDYVLVCVELKIEMRYKLNAPCIQLKIFSSFEDRGSTNTPSEVKNLWR
;
A
#
# COMPACT_ATOMS: atom_id res chain seq x y z
N MET A 1 26.46 -66.91 -49.59
CA MET A 1 26.77 -66.10 -50.78
C MET A 1 25.82 -66.42 -51.94
N LYS A 2 25.72 -67.67 -52.42
CA LYS A 2 24.71 -68.10 -53.44
C LYS A 2 23.24 -67.78 -53.12
N THR A 3 22.83 -67.83 -51.85
CA THR A 3 21.45 -67.50 -51.42
C THR A 3 21.16 -65.99 -51.42
N LEU A 4 22.17 -65.13 -51.29
CA LEU A 4 22.01 -63.68 -51.41
C LEU A 4 22.01 -63.25 -52.89
N GLU A 5 22.83 -63.87 -53.74
CA GLU A 5 22.86 -63.60 -55.19
C GLU A 5 21.51 -63.88 -55.88
N VAL A 6 20.82 -64.96 -55.50
CA VAL A 6 19.48 -65.28 -56.04
C VAL A 6 18.41 -64.28 -55.56
N LEU A 7 18.55 -63.79 -54.32
CA LEU A 7 17.65 -62.80 -53.73
C LEU A 7 17.80 -61.42 -54.39
N PHE A 8 19.01 -61.07 -54.82
CA PHE A 8 19.31 -59.82 -55.52
C PHE A 8 19.07 -59.87 -57.03
N ALA A 9 19.06 -61.06 -57.65
CA ALA A 9 18.77 -61.22 -59.09
C ALA A 9 17.28 -61.02 -59.45
N ASN A 10 16.35 -61.41 -58.58
CA ASN A 10 14.89 -61.30 -58.79
C ASN A 10 14.23 -60.26 -57.86
N TYR A 11 15.01 -59.27 -57.45
CA TYR A 11 14.63 -58.29 -56.46
C TYR A 11 13.36 -57.46 -56.82
N PRO A 12 13.11 -57.08 -58.10
CA PRO A 12 11.89 -56.35 -58.46
C PRO A 12 10.62 -57.18 -58.22
N ASP A 13 10.71 -58.50 -58.34
CA ASP A 13 9.59 -59.41 -58.10
C ASP A 13 9.29 -59.52 -56.60
N ILE A 14 10.32 -59.58 -55.76
CA ILE A 14 10.17 -59.55 -54.29
C ILE A 14 9.50 -58.25 -53.83
N VAL A 15 9.84 -57.11 -54.42
CA VAL A 15 9.21 -55.83 -54.10
C VAL A 15 7.74 -55.80 -54.53
N LYS A 16 7.43 -56.31 -55.74
CA LYS A 16 6.06 -56.34 -56.28
C LYS A 16 5.16 -57.36 -55.59
N GLU A 17 5.66 -58.54 -55.26
CA GLU A 17 4.87 -59.66 -54.75
C GLU A 17 4.76 -59.67 -53.21
N VAL A 18 5.75 -59.10 -52.50
CA VAL A 18 5.79 -59.17 -51.03
C VAL A 18 5.76 -57.79 -50.39
N VAL A 19 6.69 -56.89 -50.76
CA VAL A 19 6.83 -55.60 -50.06
C VAL A 19 5.64 -54.68 -50.32
N LEU A 20 5.19 -54.54 -51.57
CA LEU A 20 4.09 -53.66 -51.93
C LEU A 20 2.74 -54.14 -51.35
N PRO A 21 2.37 -55.44 -51.44
CA PRO A 21 1.13 -55.94 -50.84
C PRO A 21 1.15 -55.90 -49.30
N MET A 22 2.27 -56.26 -48.65
CA MET A 22 2.37 -56.16 -47.19
C MET A 22 2.41 -54.70 -46.71
N GLY A 23 3.14 -53.83 -47.40
CA GLY A 23 3.21 -52.41 -47.08
C GLY A 23 1.85 -51.72 -47.22
N THR A 24 1.11 -52.01 -48.30
CA THR A 24 -0.26 -51.51 -48.48
C THR A 24 -1.23 -52.08 -47.44
N ALA A 25 -1.14 -53.36 -47.09
CA ALA A 25 -1.94 -53.95 -46.03
C ALA A 25 -1.66 -53.31 -44.65
N ILE A 26 -0.39 -53.06 -44.32
CA ILE A 26 0.00 -52.37 -43.08
C ILE A 26 -0.52 -50.94 -43.10
N LEU A 27 -0.39 -50.19 -44.20
CA LEU A 27 -0.92 -48.83 -44.32
C LEU A 27 -2.45 -48.77 -44.13
N ALA A 28 -3.16 -49.72 -44.76
CA ALA A 28 -4.61 -49.83 -44.67
C ALA A 28 -5.10 -50.14 -43.25
N ILE A 29 -4.29 -50.79 -42.41
CA ILE A 29 -4.59 -51.06 -41.00
C ILE A 29 -4.11 -49.91 -40.10
N ALA A 30 -2.89 -49.44 -40.32
CA ALA A 30 -2.17 -48.48 -39.48
C ALA A 30 -2.90 -47.14 -39.38
N PHE A 31 -3.30 -46.57 -40.53
CA PHE A 31 -3.90 -45.24 -40.57
C PHE A 31 -5.28 -45.19 -39.89
N PRO A 32 -6.23 -46.11 -40.19
CA PRO A 32 -7.49 -46.18 -39.44
C PRO A 32 -7.29 -46.47 -37.95
N LEU A 33 -6.36 -47.37 -37.59
CA LEU A 33 -6.09 -47.71 -36.19
C LEU A 33 -5.59 -46.50 -35.39
N LEU A 34 -4.67 -45.71 -35.95
CA LEU A 34 -4.17 -44.48 -35.32
C LEU A 34 -5.29 -43.45 -35.17
N LEU A 35 -6.05 -43.17 -36.23
CA LEU A 35 -7.14 -42.20 -36.18
C LEU A 35 -8.25 -42.61 -35.21
N GLN A 36 -8.60 -43.90 -35.20
CA GLN A 36 -9.57 -44.47 -34.26
C GLN A 36 -9.06 -44.40 -32.81
N THR A 37 -7.76 -44.59 -32.59
CA THR A 37 -7.18 -44.46 -31.24
C THR A 37 -7.22 -43.00 -30.77
N ILE A 38 -6.82 -42.07 -31.63
CA ILE A 38 -6.83 -40.62 -31.34
C ILE A 38 -8.24 -40.17 -30.94
N THR A 39 -9.24 -40.51 -31.77
CA THR A 39 -10.65 -40.19 -31.49
C THR A 39 -11.14 -40.85 -30.21
N ARG A 40 -10.83 -42.13 -29.98
CA ARG A 40 -11.23 -42.82 -28.75
C ARG A 40 -10.59 -42.26 -27.48
N ILE A 41 -9.34 -41.81 -27.54
CA ILE A 41 -8.67 -41.16 -26.39
C ILE A 41 -9.38 -39.83 -26.08
N ASP A 42 -9.63 -39.04 -27.12
CA ASP A 42 -10.32 -37.76 -26.98
C ASP A 42 -11.76 -37.94 -26.47
N ASP A 43 -12.52 -38.85 -27.05
CA ASP A 43 -13.90 -39.16 -26.62
C ASP A 43 -13.96 -39.69 -25.18
N LYS A 44 -12.98 -40.52 -24.77
CA LYS A 44 -13.00 -41.16 -23.45
C LYS A 44 -12.63 -40.21 -22.33
N TYR A 45 -11.60 -39.40 -22.52
CA TYR A 45 -11.04 -38.55 -21.47
C TYR A 45 -11.36 -37.06 -21.65
N GLY A 46 -11.84 -36.65 -22.82
CA GLY A 46 -12.08 -35.24 -23.15
C GLY A 46 -10.79 -34.39 -23.18
N SER A 47 -9.64 -34.99 -23.50
CA SER A 47 -8.33 -34.34 -23.40
C SER A 47 -7.52 -34.41 -24.69
N THR A 48 -7.40 -33.25 -25.33
CA THR A 48 -6.48 -33.03 -26.47
C THR A 48 -5.01 -33.13 -26.06
N ARG A 49 -4.68 -32.96 -24.77
CA ARG A 49 -3.30 -33.10 -24.25
C ARG A 49 -2.87 -34.56 -24.20
N LEU A 50 -3.78 -35.47 -23.84
CA LEU A 50 -3.51 -36.91 -23.88
C LEU A 50 -3.30 -37.38 -25.32
N VAL A 51 -4.06 -36.81 -26.27
CA VAL A 51 -3.85 -37.03 -27.71
C VAL A 51 -2.47 -36.53 -28.15
N ASP A 52 -2.09 -35.30 -27.78
CA ASP A 52 -0.77 -34.75 -28.14
C ASP A 52 0.38 -35.56 -27.52
N THR A 53 0.19 -36.04 -26.28
CA THR A 53 1.14 -36.93 -25.61
C THR A 53 1.30 -38.24 -26.38
N PHE A 54 0.20 -38.87 -26.80
CA PHE A 54 0.21 -40.10 -27.59
C PHE A 54 0.92 -39.93 -28.94
N ILE A 55 0.66 -38.85 -29.67
CA ILE A 55 1.17 -38.64 -31.03
C ILE A 55 2.62 -38.13 -31.01
N ARG A 56 2.92 -37.10 -30.22
CA ARG A 56 4.16 -36.32 -30.35
C ARG A 56 5.23 -36.68 -29.33
N ARG A 57 4.86 -37.18 -28.15
CA ARG A 57 5.83 -37.46 -27.07
C ARG A 57 6.24 -38.91 -27.02
N GLU A 58 5.35 -39.81 -27.35
CA GLU A 58 5.65 -41.23 -27.34
C GLU A 58 6.56 -41.63 -28.51
N TRP A 59 7.74 -42.13 -28.15
CA TRP A 59 8.78 -42.50 -29.13
C TRP A 59 8.31 -43.63 -30.05
N ILE A 60 7.54 -44.59 -29.53
CA ILE A 60 6.98 -45.71 -30.31
C ILE A 60 6.07 -45.16 -31.41
N THR A 61 5.15 -44.25 -31.06
CA THR A 61 4.23 -43.63 -32.03
C THR A 61 4.99 -42.83 -33.08
N ARG A 62 5.98 -42.03 -32.67
CA ARG A 62 6.82 -41.26 -33.61
C ARG A 62 7.64 -42.14 -34.53
N CYS A 63 8.27 -43.18 -34.01
CA CYS A 63 9.02 -44.15 -34.80
C CYS A 63 8.09 -44.90 -35.77
N TYR A 64 6.88 -45.26 -35.33
CA TYR A 64 5.89 -45.90 -36.19
C TYR A 64 5.46 -45.00 -37.35
N ILE A 65 5.07 -43.75 -37.07
CA ILE A 65 4.70 -42.77 -38.10
C ILE A 65 5.91 -42.47 -39.01
N GLY A 66 7.09 -42.30 -38.45
CA GLY A 66 8.33 -42.06 -39.20
C GLY A 66 8.68 -43.23 -40.13
N SER A 67 8.64 -44.47 -39.64
CA SER A 67 8.86 -45.68 -40.44
C SER A 67 7.81 -45.84 -41.54
N LEU A 68 6.57 -45.41 -41.30
CA LEU A 68 5.49 -45.42 -42.29
C LEU A 68 5.77 -44.40 -43.41
N VAL A 69 6.18 -43.17 -43.06
CA VAL A 69 6.59 -42.15 -44.04
C VAL A 69 7.84 -42.58 -44.82
N ILE A 70 8.82 -43.19 -44.15
CA ILE A 70 10.03 -43.72 -44.79
C ILE A 70 9.68 -44.84 -45.78
N LEU A 71 8.76 -45.74 -45.43
CA LEU A 71 8.29 -46.79 -46.35
C LEU A 71 7.63 -46.18 -47.59
N ILE A 72 6.73 -45.20 -47.41
CA ILE A 72 6.07 -44.50 -48.54
C ILE A 72 7.11 -43.80 -49.43
N ALA A 73 8.02 -43.03 -48.82
CA ALA A 73 9.08 -42.34 -49.54
C ALA A 73 10.01 -43.32 -50.27
N GLY A 74 10.34 -44.45 -49.64
CA GLY A 74 11.12 -45.53 -50.22
C GLY A 74 10.42 -46.19 -51.41
N CYS A 75 9.10 -46.41 -51.34
CA CYS A 75 8.31 -46.91 -52.46
C CYS A 75 8.28 -45.92 -53.64
N ILE A 76 8.11 -44.62 -53.36
CA ILE A 76 8.15 -43.57 -54.40
C ILE A 76 9.54 -43.49 -55.04
N PHE A 77 10.60 -43.53 -54.22
CA PHE A 77 11.98 -43.52 -54.70
C PHE A 77 12.28 -44.74 -55.59
N TRP A 78 11.81 -45.93 -55.18
CA TRP A 78 11.93 -47.14 -56.00
C TRP A 78 11.17 -47.02 -57.33
N MET A 79 9.97 -46.43 -57.35
CA MET A 79 9.20 -46.21 -58.59
C MET A 79 9.90 -45.28 -59.59
N LEU A 80 10.72 -44.34 -59.12
CA LEU A 80 11.41 -43.37 -59.99
C LEU A 80 12.64 -43.95 -60.73
N GLN A 81 13.12 -45.14 -60.33
CA GLN A 81 14.26 -45.84 -60.96
C GLN A 81 15.45 -44.93 -61.32
N LEU A 82 15.85 -44.05 -60.39
CA LEU A 82 16.90 -43.06 -60.65
C LEU A 82 18.26 -43.74 -60.94
N PRO A 83 18.98 -43.32 -62.00
CA PRO A 83 20.30 -43.87 -62.32
C PRO A 83 21.36 -43.43 -61.30
N ARG A 84 22.38 -44.27 -61.11
CA ARG A 84 23.49 -44.02 -60.16
C ARG A 84 24.24 -42.72 -60.51
N CYS A 85 24.32 -41.79 -59.56
CA CYS A 85 24.99 -40.50 -59.76
C CYS A 85 26.48 -40.46 -59.34
N ILE A 86 26.97 -41.45 -58.57
CA ILE A 86 28.32 -41.46 -57.97
C ILE A 86 28.89 -42.89 -58.04
N GLU A 87 30.15 -43.06 -58.47
CA GLU A 87 30.83 -44.36 -58.46
C GLU A 87 31.67 -44.54 -57.18
N LEU A 88 31.32 -45.54 -56.37
CA LEU A 88 31.91 -45.80 -55.04
C LEU A 88 32.60 -47.17 -54.92
N GLY A 89 33.12 -47.72 -56.03
CA GLY A 89 33.95 -48.93 -56.03
C GLY A 89 33.23 -50.16 -55.42
N PHE A 90 33.80 -50.76 -54.37
CA PHE A 90 33.26 -51.96 -53.72
C PHE A 90 31.88 -51.76 -53.07
N LEU A 91 31.50 -50.52 -52.79
CA LEU A 91 30.17 -50.18 -52.24
C LEU A 91 29.10 -50.09 -53.32
N ASN A 92 29.46 -50.18 -54.61
CA ASN A 92 28.50 -50.08 -55.71
C ASN A 92 27.40 -51.16 -55.61
N GLU A 93 27.73 -52.42 -55.28
CA GLU A 93 26.72 -53.47 -55.11
C GLU A 93 25.73 -53.16 -53.96
N TRP A 94 26.21 -52.57 -52.87
CA TRP A 94 25.36 -52.16 -51.75
C TRP A 94 24.49 -50.95 -52.09
N VAL A 95 25.03 -50.01 -52.88
CA VAL A 95 24.30 -48.82 -53.35
C VAL A 95 23.22 -49.21 -54.36
N ASP A 96 23.52 -50.13 -55.28
CA ASP A 96 22.57 -50.60 -56.30
C ASP A 96 21.40 -51.40 -55.66
N HIS A 97 21.64 -52.05 -54.51
CA HIS A 97 20.60 -52.75 -53.73
C HIS A 97 20.06 -51.97 -52.53
N SER A 98 20.53 -50.74 -52.32
CA SER A 98 20.19 -49.93 -51.13
C SER A 98 18.69 -49.68 -50.98
N ALA A 99 17.98 -49.45 -52.09
CA ALA A 99 16.54 -49.22 -52.08
C ALA A 99 15.76 -50.45 -51.58
N LEU A 100 16.16 -51.66 -51.98
CA LEU A 100 15.53 -52.89 -51.50
C LEU A 100 15.86 -53.17 -50.04
N ILE A 101 17.11 -52.98 -49.63
CA ILE A 101 17.51 -53.17 -48.23
C ILE A 101 16.72 -52.21 -47.33
N LEU A 102 16.57 -50.94 -47.73
CA LEU A 102 15.76 -49.95 -47.03
C LEU A 102 14.29 -50.37 -46.92
N LEU A 103 13.70 -50.88 -48.02
CA LEU A 103 12.31 -51.35 -48.05
C LEU A 103 12.08 -52.57 -47.16
N VAL A 104 12.95 -53.58 -47.20
CA VAL A 104 12.82 -54.79 -46.38
C VAL A 104 13.05 -54.48 -44.90
N VAL A 105 14.04 -53.66 -44.57
CA VAL A 105 14.32 -53.25 -43.18
C VAL A 105 13.18 -52.38 -42.63
N SER A 106 12.65 -51.43 -43.41
CA SER A 106 11.52 -50.61 -42.98
C SER A 106 10.24 -51.42 -42.80
N LEU A 107 9.98 -52.42 -43.66
CA LEU A 107 8.87 -53.36 -43.50
C LEU A 107 9.01 -54.21 -42.23
N ALA A 108 10.19 -54.78 -41.97
CA ALA A 108 10.46 -55.55 -40.77
C ALA A 108 10.32 -54.69 -39.49
N ALA A 109 10.84 -53.45 -39.52
CA ALA A 109 10.69 -52.49 -38.43
C ALA A 109 9.21 -52.15 -38.19
N LEU A 110 8.42 -51.94 -39.24
CA LEU A 110 6.98 -51.67 -39.13
C LEU A 110 6.21 -52.84 -38.52
N LEU A 111 6.53 -54.08 -38.85
CA LEU A 111 5.91 -55.26 -38.23
C LEU A 111 6.17 -55.29 -36.72
N ILE A 112 7.42 -55.08 -36.29
CA ILE A 112 7.78 -55.02 -34.86
C ILE A 112 7.07 -53.83 -34.17
N LEU A 113 7.10 -52.65 -34.79
CA LEU A 113 6.47 -51.46 -34.25
C LEU A 113 4.93 -51.56 -34.21
N THR A 114 4.31 -52.38 -35.06
CA THR A 114 2.86 -52.63 -35.02
C THR A 114 2.45 -53.33 -33.72
N PHE A 115 3.25 -54.29 -33.23
CA PHE A 115 3.01 -54.90 -31.92
C PHE A 115 3.29 -53.91 -30.78
N ALA A 116 4.34 -53.11 -30.91
CA ALA A 116 4.70 -52.10 -29.91
C ALA A 116 3.60 -51.02 -29.78
N ILE A 117 3.03 -50.56 -30.89
CA ILE A 117 1.96 -49.56 -30.87
C ILE A 117 0.63 -50.16 -30.39
N ALA A 118 0.34 -51.43 -30.67
CA ALA A 118 -0.82 -52.10 -30.09
C ALA A 118 -0.76 -52.15 -28.56
N TYR A 119 0.41 -52.44 -27.98
CA TYR A 119 0.63 -52.36 -26.53
C TYR A 119 0.50 -50.92 -26.01
N GLN A 120 1.04 -49.94 -26.75
CA GLN A 120 0.90 -48.52 -26.42
C GLN A 120 -0.57 -48.08 -26.36
N ILE A 121 -1.37 -48.47 -27.37
CA ILE A 121 -2.81 -48.21 -27.44
C ILE A 121 -3.52 -48.82 -26.22
N TYR A 122 -3.16 -50.05 -25.86
CA TYR A 122 -3.70 -50.71 -24.68
C TYR A 122 -3.40 -49.95 -23.39
N VAL A 123 -2.18 -49.43 -23.21
CA VAL A 123 -1.82 -48.59 -22.04
C VAL A 123 -2.69 -47.33 -21.99
N PHE A 124 -2.83 -46.61 -23.11
CA PHE A 124 -3.65 -45.40 -23.17
C PHE A 124 -5.15 -45.67 -22.96
N TYR A 125 -5.61 -46.88 -23.28
CA TYR A 125 -7.00 -47.28 -23.06
C TYR A 125 -7.32 -47.60 -21.60
N HIS A 126 -6.35 -48.04 -20.79
CA HIS A 126 -6.54 -48.36 -19.38
C HIS A 126 -6.15 -47.18 -18.47
N PRO A 127 -7.11 -46.48 -17.83
CA PRO A 127 -6.83 -45.22 -17.12
C PRO A 127 -5.75 -45.34 -16.03
N LEU A 128 -5.78 -46.42 -15.24
CA LEU A 128 -4.78 -46.65 -14.19
C LEU A 128 -3.38 -46.89 -14.76
N LYS A 129 -3.27 -47.71 -15.82
CA LYS A 129 -1.98 -47.98 -16.49
C LYS A 129 -1.42 -46.73 -17.16
N LEU A 130 -2.30 -45.94 -17.78
CA LEU A 130 -1.93 -44.65 -18.36
C LEU A 130 -1.43 -43.70 -17.27
N SER A 131 -2.13 -43.60 -16.13
CA SER A 131 -1.72 -42.73 -15.02
C SER A 131 -0.35 -43.13 -14.46
N GLN A 132 -0.11 -44.43 -14.26
CA GLN A 132 1.20 -44.95 -13.85
C GLN A 132 2.30 -44.69 -14.88
N HIS A 133 1.99 -44.80 -16.16
CA HIS A 133 2.93 -44.50 -17.24
C HIS A 133 3.29 -43.01 -17.25
N LEU A 134 2.29 -42.12 -17.15
CA LEU A 134 2.51 -40.68 -17.12
C LEU A 134 3.26 -40.24 -15.86
N GLU A 135 2.99 -40.82 -14.70
CA GLU A 135 3.74 -40.55 -13.47
C GLU A 135 5.23 -40.87 -13.63
N LYS A 136 5.56 -42.06 -14.18
CA LYS A 136 6.95 -42.44 -14.44
C LYS A 136 7.63 -41.45 -15.40
N ARG A 137 6.92 -41.01 -16.44
CA ARG A 137 7.43 -40.01 -17.40
C ARG A 137 7.65 -38.66 -16.74
N HIS A 138 6.70 -38.21 -15.91
CA HIS A 138 6.80 -36.98 -15.12
C HIS A 138 8.04 -36.99 -14.23
N ASP A 139 8.24 -38.07 -13.48
CA ASP A 139 9.35 -38.20 -12.53
C ASP A 139 10.71 -38.29 -13.23
N SER A 140 10.76 -38.96 -14.39
CA SER A 140 12.00 -39.10 -15.18
C SER A 140 12.35 -37.87 -16.03
N SER A 141 11.41 -36.98 -16.31
CA SER A 141 11.66 -35.83 -17.20
C SER A 141 12.47 -34.76 -16.47
N THR A 142 13.52 -34.23 -17.09
CA THR A 142 14.27 -33.06 -16.60
C THR A 142 13.77 -31.74 -17.20
N ASN A 143 12.96 -31.82 -18.26
CA ASN A 143 12.46 -30.65 -18.97
C ASN A 143 11.20 -30.09 -18.29
N LYS A 144 11.27 -28.83 -17.85
CA LYS A 144 10.14 -28.14 -17.18
C LYS A 144 8.84 -28.18 -18.00
N LYS A 145 8.91 -27.97 -19.32
CA LYS A 145 7.71 -27.98 -20.19
C LYS A 145 7.07 -29.37 -20.26
N GLU A 146 7.89 -30.42 -20.28
CA GLU A 146 7.39 -31.79 -20.30
C GLU A 146 6.81 -32.21 -18.94
N LYS A 147 7.46 -31.84 -17.82
CA LYS A 147 6.88 -32.05 -16.48
C LYS A 147 5.50 -31.42 -16.36
N ILE A 148 5.35 -30.17 -16.79
CA ILE A 148 4.05 -29.47 -16.77
C ILE A 148 3.03 -30.19 -17.65
N LEU A 149 3.42 -30.61 -18.86
CA LEU A 149 2.54 -31.36 -19.75
C LEU A 149 2.07 -32.69 -19.12
N PHE A 150 2.98 -33.46 -18.53
CA PHE A 150 2.61 -34.73 -17.89
C PHE A 150 1.74 -34.50 -16.65
N PHE A 151 2.04 -33.51 -15.82
CA PHE A 151 1.22 -33.16 -14.66
C PHE A 151 -0.20 -32.75 -15.07
N THR A 152 -0.33 -31.88 -16.07
CA THR A 152 -1.65 -31.45 -16.59
C THR A 152 -2.40 -32.60 -17.29
N SER A 153 -1.70 -33.51 -17.95
CA SER A 153 -2.29 -34.72 -18.52
C SER A 153 -2.80 -35.69 -17.45
N ILE A 154 -2.06 -35.85 -16.34
CA ILE A 154 -2.51 -36.60 -15.16
C ILE A 154 -3.72 -35.91 -14.52
N SER A 155 -3.75 -34.57 -14.53
CA SER A 155 -4.90 -33.78 -14.04
C SER A 155 -6.16 -34.06 -14.87
N ASP A 156 -6.04 -34.19 -16.19
CA ASP A 156 -7.18 -34.56 -17.05
C ASP A 156 -7.73 -35.97 -16.69
N LEU A 157 -6.84 -36.91 -16.31
CA LEU A 157 -7.25 -38.23 -15.80
C LEU A 157 -7.91 -38.14 -14.41
N LEU A 158 -7.51 -37.18 -13.58
CA LEU A 158 -8.17 -36.89 -12.31
C LEU A 158 -9.60 -36.38 -12.53
N PHE A 159 -9.79 -35.47 -13.48
CA PHE A 159 -11.12 -34.99 -13.85
C PHE A 159 -12.01 -36.14 -14.33
N TYR A 160 -11.47 -37.02 -15.18
CA TYR A 160 -12.14 -38.25 -15.59
C TYR A 160 -12.51 -39.15 -14.40
N ALA A 161 -11.57 -39.39 -13.48
CA ALA A 161 -11.78 -40.23 -12.30
C ALA A 161 -12.91 -39.69 -11.40
N ILE A 162 -12.95 -38.36 -11.20
CA ILE A 162 -13.97 -37.67 -10.41
C ILE A 162 -15.34 -37.79 -11.09
N GLN A 163 -15.43 -37.57 -12.40
CA GLN A 163 -16.70 -37.65 -13.15
C GLN A 163 -17.26 -39.07 -13.24
N LYS A 164 -16.40 -40.06 -13.51
CA LYS A 164 -16.78 -41.47 -13.67
C LYS A 164 -16.82 -42.23 -12.35
N ASP A 165 -16.46 -41.58 -11.25
CA ASP A 165 -16.55 -42.14 -9.90
C ASP A 165 -15.69 -43.42 -9.74
N ASP A 166 -14.56 -43.44 -10.44
CA ASP A 166 -13.59 -44.54 -10.41
C ASP A 166 -12.73 -44.43 -9.15
N GLU A 167 -13.06 -45.24 -8.12
CA GLU A 167 -12.41 -45.17 -6.81
C GLU A 167 -10.96 -45.67 -6.82
N GLU A 168 -10.64 -46.68 -7.64
CA GLU A 168 -9.28 -47.21 -7.74
C GLU A 168 -8.35 -46.17 -8.37
N LEU A 169 -8.79 -45.59 -9.49
CA LEU A 169 -8.07 -44.50 -10.16
C LEU A 169 -7.97 -43.26 -9.27
N SER A 170 -9.07 -42.89 -8.58
CA SER A 170 -9.08 -41.76 -7.65
C SER A 170 -8.04 -41.90 -6.55
N ARG A 171 -7.92 -43.09 -5.94
CA ARG A 171 -6.94 -43.36 -4.89
C ARG A 171 -5.50 -43.18 -5.39
N PHE A 172 -5.21 -43.73 -6.58
CA PHE A 172 -3.90 -43.60 -7.20
C PHE A 172 -3.56 -42.13 -7.47
N LEU A 173 -4.52 -41.36 -7.99
CA LEU A 173 -4.32 -39.95 -8.33
C LEU A 173 -4.21 -39.06 -7.09
N GLN A 174 -4.97 -39.31 -6.01
CA GLN A 174 -4.79 -38.61 -4.73
C GLN A 174 -3.37 -38.79 -4.20
N GLU A 175 -2.87 -40.02 -4.22
CA GLU A 175 -1.50 -40.34 -3.80
C GLU A 175 -0.46 -39.63 -4.67
N PHE A 176 -0.66 -39.57 -6.00
CA PHE A 176 0.19 -38.80 -6.90
C PHE A 176 0.27 -37.31 -6.49
N TYR A 177 -0.88 -36.65 -6.26
CA TYR A 177 -0.89 -35.24 -5.86
C TYR A 177 -0.24 -35.02 -4.49
N TYR A 178 -0.52 -35.91 -3.52
CA TYR A 178 0.13 -35.87 -2.21
C TYR A 178 1.65 -35.93 -2.34
N ARG A 179 2.18 -36.90 -3.10
CA ARG A 179 3.62 -37.00 -3.37
C ARG A 179 4.18 -35.79 -4.11
N ALA A 180 3.45 -35.29 -5.12
CA ALA A 180 3.90 -34.14 -5.91
C ALA A 180 4.05 -32.88 -5.04
N ILE A 181 3.10 -32.62 -4.15
CA ILE A 181 3.13 -31.47 -3.23
C ILE A 181 4.24 -31.63 -2.19
N ILE A 182 4.42 -32.82 -1.61
CA ILE A 182 5.48 -33.07 -0.63
C ILE A 182 6.87 -32.90 -1.26
N ARG A 183 7.10 -33.51 -2.43
CA ARG A 183 8.37 -33.36 -3.17
C ARG A 183 8.65 -31.92 -3.54
N TYR A 184 7.62 -31.13 -3.84
CA TYR A 184 7.80 -29.70 -4.13
C TYR A 184 8.30 -28.89 -2.93
N ARG A 185 7.94 -29.31 -1.71
CA ARG A 185 8.35 -28.69 -0.44
C ARG A 185 9.67 -29.24 0.12
N GLU A 186 10.18 -30.36 -0.40
CA GLU A 186 11.44 -30.96 0.06
C GLU A 186 12.58 -29.93 0.02
N GLU A 187 13.42 -29.95 1.06
CA GLU A 187 14.58 -29.06 1.23
C GLU A 187 14.26 -27.55 1.30
N ARG A 188 12.98 -27.16 1.41
CA ARG A 188 12.52 -25.76 1.44
C ARG A 188 11.95 -25.32 2.79
N ARG A 189 12.40 -25.92 3.88
CA ARG A 189 11.93 -25.57 5.21
C ARG A 189 12.22 -24.10 5.53
N GLY A 190 11.24 -23.40 6.11
CA GLY A 190 11.38 -21.99 6.46
C GLY A 190 11.38 -21.02 5.28
N SER A 191 11.16 -21.46 4.04
CA SER A 191 10.97 -20.55 2.90
C SER A 191 9.49 -20.43 2.52
N ILE A 192 9.16 -19.30 1.89
CA ILE A 192 7.83 -19.07 1.32
C ILE A 192 7.61 -20.02 0.14
N ILE A 193 6.55 -20.83 0.20
CA ILE A 193 6.18 -21.76 -0.85
C ILE A 193 5.05 -21.19 -1.69
N GLU A 194 5.34 -21.00 -2.97
CA GLU A 194 4.37 -20.74 -4.02
C GLU A 194 4.43 -21.87 -5.04
N TYR A 195 3.32 -22.59 -5.21
CA TYR A 195 3.22 -23.67 -6.19
C TYR A 195 3.16 -23.15 -7.62
N PRO A 196 3.56 -23.96 -8.62
CA PRO A 196 3.34 -23.61 -10.02
C PRO A 196 1.85 -23.37 -10.30
N GLN A 197 1.55 -22.40 -11.16
CA GLN A 197 0.15 -22.01 -11.44
C GLN A 197 -0.70 -23.17 -11.95
N GLU A 198 -0.10 -24.12 -12.67
CA GLU A 198 -0.77 -25.32 -13.17
C GLU A 198 -1.24 -26.25 -12.05
N TYR A 199 -0.56 -26.26 -10.90
CA TYR A 199 -0.98 -27.02 -9.72
C TYR A 199 -2.25 -26.40 -9.15
N TYR A 200 -2.24 -25.09 -8.89
CA TYR A 200 -3.42 -24.37 -8.41
C TYR A 200 -4.61 -24.52 -9.37
N ASN A 201 -4.40 -24.32 -10.67
CA ASN A 201 -5.47 -24.43 -11.67
C ASN A 201 -6.09 -25.84 -11.69
N SER A 202 -5.25 -26.88 -11.65
CA SER A 202 -5.72 -28.26 -11.70
C SER A 202 -6.46 -28.65 -10.42
N MET A 203 -5.93 -28.27 -9.25
CA MET A 203 -6.58 -28.50 -7.96
C MET A 203 -7.89 -27.71 -7.80
N PHE A 204 -7.95 -26.47 -8.30
CA PHE A 204 -9.14 -25.63 -8.26
C PHE A 204 -10.26 -26.21 -9.13
N ALA A 205 -9.94 -26.63 -10.36
CA ALA A 205 -10.89 -27.31 -11.24
C ALA A 205 -11.37 -28.64 -10.63
N ALA A 206 -10.46 -29.45 -10.08
CA ALA A 206 -10.82 -30.70 -9.43
C ALA A 206 -11.70 -30.47 -8.19
N ASN A 207 -11.43 -29.43 -7.39
CA ASN A 207 -12.24 -29.06 -6.23
C ASN A 207 -13.68 -28.73 -6.64
N GLU A 208 -13.87 -27.98 -7.73
CA GLU A 208 -15.21 -27.68 -8.26
C GLU A 208 -15.97 -28.95 -8.63
N MET A 209 -15.31 -29.84 -9.37
CA MET A 209 -15.91 -31.09 -9.82
C MET A 209 -16.31 -31.99 -8.64
N VAL A 210 -15.49 -31.99 -7.58
CA VAL A 210 -15.83 -32.69 -6.34
C VAL A 210 -17.02 -32.03 -5.64
N CYS A 211 -17.09 -30.69 -5.59
CA CYS A 211 -18.22 -29.96 -5.01
C CYS A 211 -19.52 -30.19 -5.79
N GLN A 212 -19.49 -30.38 -7.11
CA GLN A 212 -20.68 -30.68 -7.90
C GLN A 212 -21.25 -32.09 -7.65
N ARG A 213 -20.46 -33.00 -7.07
CA ARG A 213 -20.89 -34.40 -6.88
C ARG A 213 -21.89 -34.54 -5.75
N LYS A 214 -22.77 -35.54 -5.89
CA LYS A 214 -23.65 -35.96 -4.79
C LYS A 214 -22.83 -36.63 -3.69
N ARG A 215 -23.13 -36.26 -2.45
CA ARG A 215 -22.46 -36.83 -1.27
C ARG A 215 -22.76 -38.33 -1.19
N LYS A 216 -21.72 -39.13 -0.96
CA LYS A 216 -21.83 -40.56 -0.67
C LYS A 216 -21.62 -40.83 0.81
N LYS A 217 -22.09 -41.97 1.31
CA LYS A 217 -21.83 -42.39 2.70
C LYS A 217 -20.34 -42.61 2.97
N ILE A 218 -19.65 -43.24 2.01
CA ILE A 218 -18.22 -43.50 2.04
C ILE A 218 -17.68 -43.08 0.67
N SER A 219 -16.73 -42.14 0.65
CA SER A 219 -16.02 -41.73 -0.55
C SER A 219 -14.70 -41.09 -0.17
N LEU A 220 -13.68 -41.33 -0.99
CA LEU A 220 -12.38 -40.68 -0.90
C LEU A 220 -12.46 -39.16 -1.11
N TRP A 221 -13.56 -38.67 -1.69
CA TRP A 221 -13.72 -37.27 -2.06
C TRP A 221 -14.61 -36.47 -1.11
N ASN A 222 -15.14 -37.06 -0.03
CA ASN A 222 -16.06 -36.42 0.92
C ASN A 222 -15.40 -35.38 1.86
N ALA A 223 -14.16 -34.97 1.57
CA ALA A 223 -13.35 -34.07 2.40
C ALA A 223 -12.75 -32.96 1.52
N SER A 224 -12.21 -31.92 2.15
CA SER A 224 -11.56 -30.79 1.48
C SER A 224 -10.13 -31.11 0.99
N PHE A 225 -9.94 -32.29 0.38
CA PHE A 225 -8.64 -32.88 0.05
C PHE A 225 -7.65 -31.89 -0.59
N PHE A 226 -8.07 -31.16 -1.63
CA PHE A 226 -7.18 -30.23 -2.35
C PHE A 226 -6.76 -29.02 -1.51
N VAL A 227 -7.62 -28.56 -0.61
CA VAL A 227 -7.31 -27.48 0.33
C VAL A 227 -6.40 -28.01 1.44
N GLU A 228 -6.64 -29.23 1.91
CA GLU A 228 -5.82 -29.89 2.94
C GLU A 228 -4.39 -30.12 2.44
N LEU A 229 -4.21 -30.50 1.17
CA LEU A 229 -2.89 -30.71 0.58
C LEU A 229 -1.97 -29.49 0.69
N VAL A 230 -2.50 -28.28 0.53
CA VAL A 230 -1.70 -27.05 0.55
C VAL A 230 -1.37 -26.56 1.97
N LEU A 231 -1.97 -27.14 3.01
CA LEU A 231 -1.66 -26.87 4.42
C LEU A 231 -0.48 -27.75 4.88
N ASP A 232 0.71 -27.17 5.02
CA ASP A 232 1.91 -27.91 5.41
C ASP A 232 1.96 -28.27 6.91
N GLN A 233 1.56 -29.48 7.25
CA GLN A 233 1.57 -29.95 8.63
C GLN A 233 2.93 -30.49 9.13
N HIS A 234 3.92 -30.65 8.24
CA HIS A 234 5.11 -31.47 8.56
C HIS A 234 6.45 -30.85 8.16
N GLN A 235 6.55 -30.21 6.98
CA GLN A 235 7.81 -29.72 6.41
C GLN A 235 8.16 -28.29 6.89
N ARG A 236 7.24 -27.63 7.61
CA ARG A 236 7.39 -26.29 8.22
C ARG A 236 7.80 -25.21 7.21
N THR A 237 7.18 -25.23 6.05
CA THR A 237 7.26 -24.19 5.02
C THR A 237 6.37 -23.00 5.37
N ILE A 238 6.69 -21.82 4.82
CA ILE A 238 5.90 -20.60 5.03
C ILE A 238 4.85 -20.51 3.91
N MET A 239 3.59 -20.30 4.28
CA MET A 239 2.50 -20.20 3.32
C MET A 239 2.55 -18.87 2.56
N SER A 240 2.47 -18.93 1.23
CA SER A 240 2.40 -17.73 0.38
C SER A 240 1.01 -17.07 0.38
N PRO A 241 0.92 -15.75 0.13
CA PRO A 241 -0.35 -15.06 -0.09
C PRO A 241 -1.20 -15.69 -1.21
N GLN A 242 -0.57 -16.18 -2.27
CA GLN A 242 -1.25 -16.87 -3.37
C GLN A 242 -1.94 -18.16 -2.92
N THR A 243 -1.35 -18.89 -1.97
CA THR A 243 -1.97 -20.08 -1.37
C THR A 243 -3.22 -19.70 -0.57
N ASN A 244 -3.19 -18.60 0.20
CA ASN A 244 -4.37 -18.10 0.90
C ASN A 244 -5.51 -17.75 -0.05
N ILE A 245 -5.21 -17.06 -1.16
CA ILE A 245 -6.21 -16.75 -2.21
C ILE A 245 -6.78 -18.04 -2.82
N PHE A 246 -5.95 -19.04 -3.07
CA PHE A 246 -6.39 -20.35 -3.56
C PHE A 246 -7.34 -21.03 -2.56
N ILE A 247 -7.00 -21.06 -1.27
CA ILE A 247 -7.84 -21.61 -0.19
C ILE A 247 -9.19 -20.88 -0.16
N TRP A 248 -9.19 -19.55 -0.16
CA TRP A 248 -10.39 -18.73 -0.19
C TRP A 248 -11.32 -19.10 -1.36
N LYS A 249 -10.77 -19.18 -2.58
CA LYS A 249 -11.53 -19.54 -3.78
C LYS A 249 -12.14 -20.95 -3.70
N CYS A 250 -11.43 -21.91 -3.14
CA CYS A 250 -11.95 -23.28 -2.96
C CYS A 250 -13.08 -23.34 -1.91
N ILE A 251 -12.97 -22.54 -0.85
CA ILE A 251 -14.03 -22.38 0.16
C ILE A 251 -15.28 -21.75 -0.47
N LEU A 252 -15.12 -20.74 -1.31
CA LEU A 252 -16.24 -20.14 -2.05
C LEU A 252 -16.95 -21.15 -2.95
N GLN A 253 -16.21 -22.00 -3.67
CA GLN A 253 -16.81 -23.10 -4.44
C GLN A 253 -17.60 -24.04 -3.54
N ALA A 254 -17.03 -24.47 -2.41
CA ALA A 254 -17.74 -25.36 -1.49
C ALA A 254 -19.04 -24.71 -0.98
N LEU A 255 -19.03 -23.42 -0.64
CA LEU A 255 -20.22 -22.70 -0.20
C LEU A 255 -21.28 -22.53 -1.30
N SER A 256 -20.87 -22.22 -2.54
CA SER A 256 -21.81 -22.03 -3.66
C SER A 256 -22.55 -23.33 -4.04
N TYR A 257 -21.93 -24.49 -3.83
CA TYR A 257 -22.55 -25.81 -4.01
C TYR A 257 -23.14 -26.41 -2.71
N ASP A 258 -23.31 -25.60 -1.65
CA ASP A 258 -23.89 -25.98 -0.36
C ASP A 258 -23.19 -27.17 0.33
N LYS A 259 -21.86 -27.22 0.24
CA LYS A 259 -21.00 -28.26 0.81
C LYS A 259 -20.50 -27.90 2.21
N GLU A 260 -21.42 -27.77 3.16
CA GLU A 260 -21.07 -27.46 4.55
C GLU A 260 -20.10 -28.49 5.19
N ASP A 261 -20.17 -29.75 4.77
CA ASP A 261 -19.28 -30.81 5.24
C ASP A 261 -17.82 -30.59 4.81
N TYR A 262 -17.59 -29.98 3.64
CA TYR A 262 -16.26 -29.61 3.17
C TYR A 262 -15.69 -28.45 3.98
N ILE A 263 -16.52 -27.48 4.33
CA ILE A 263 -16.11 -26.37 5.21
C ILE A 263 -15.72 -26.89 6.59
N MET A 264 -16.47 -27.85 7.14
CA MET A 264 -16.11 -28.49 8.40
C MET A 264 -14.83 -29.33 8.31
N SER A 265 -14.61 -30.04 7.20
CA SER A 265 -13.36 -30.77 6.94
C SER A 265 -12.17 -29.81 6.91
N TYR A 266 -12.31 -28.71 6.16
CA TYR A 266 -11.29 -27.68 6.06
C TYR A 266 -10.99 -27.08 7.43
N TRP A 267 -12.01 -26.64 8.17
CA TRP A 267 -11.84 -26.04 9.48
C TRP A 267 -11.10 -26.97 10.46
N THR A 268 -11.41 -28.27 10.38
CA THR A 268 -10.76 -29.31 11.19
C THR A 268 -9.26 -29.36 10.93
N VAL A 269 -8.85 -29.35 9.65
CA VAL A 269 -7.45 -29.44 9.23
C VAL A 269 -6.72 -28.11 9.42
N ALA A 270 -7.38 -26.99 9.15
CA ALA A 270 -6.86 -25.64 9.40
C ALA A 270 -6.57 -25.42 10.88
N HIS A 271 -7.44 -25.90 11.78
CA HIS A 271 -7.24 -25.82 13.23
C HIS A 271 -5.98 -26.58 13.64
N GLN A 272 -5.82 -27.81 13.14
CA GLN A 272 -4.62 -28.62 13.38
C GLN A 272 -3.35 -27.97 12.82
N PHE A 273 -3.41 -27.45 11.58
CA PHE A 273 -2.30 -26.78 10.94
C PHE A 273 -1.86 -25.53 11.73
N TYR A 274 -2.81 -24.71 12.17
CA TYR A 274 -2.50 -23.53 12.96
C TYR A 274 -1.87 -23.89 14.31
N ASP A 275 -2.46 -24.86 15.01
CA ASP A 275 -2.01 -25.26 16.35
C ASP A 275 -0.62 -25.92 16.32
N LEU A 276 -0.35 -26.78 15.34
CA LEU A 276 0.89 -27.57 15.27
C LEU A 276 2.02 -26.87 14.50
N THR A 277 1.69 -26.04 13.51
CA THR A 277 2.69 -25.43 12.62
C THR A 277 2.86 -23.94 12.86
N LEU A 278 1.77 -23.16 12.87
CA LEU A 278 1.85 -21.69 12.88
C LEU A 278 2.07 -21.08 14.27
N LEU A 279 1.60 -21.70 15.36
CA LEU A 279 1.81 -21.16 16.72
C LEU A 279 3.28 -21.19 17.19
N HIS A 280 4.12 -22.03 16.58
CA HIS A 280 5.52 -22.22 17.00
C HIS A 280 6.51 -21.38 16.16
N THR A 281 6.24 -20.07 16.02
CA THR A 281 7.03 -19.12 15.22
C THR A 281 8.47 -18.93 15.69
N ASN A 282 8.75 -19.16 16.99
CA ASN A 282 10.03 -18.83 17.62
C ASN A 282 11.08 -19.95 17.64
N MET A 283 10.73 -21.17 17.25
CA MET A 283 11.59 -22.35 17.43
C MET A 283 12.20 -22.81 16.10
N ASP A 284 13.52 -22.74 16.02
CA ASP A 284 14.33 -23.32 14.94
C ASP A 284 14.62 -24.81 15.15
N HIS A 285 15.31 -25.42 14.16
CA HIS A 285 15.55 -26.86 14.00
C HIS A 285 16.04 -27.61 15.25
N SER A 286 16.73 -26.94 16.17
CA SER A 286 17.40 -27.48 17.35
C SER A 286 16.80 -27.01 18.68
N GLY A 287 15.68 -26.26 18.64
CA GLY A 287 15.19 -25.50 19.80
C GLY A 287 15.94 -24.18 20.01
N GLY A 288 16.73 -23.72 19.03
CA GLY A 288 17.29 -22.37 18.98
C GLY A 288 16.30 -21.34 18.43
N GLU A 289 16.65 -20.06 18.48
CA GLU A 289 15.81 -18.96 17.97
C GLU A 289 15.90 -18.85 16.44
N ALA A 290 14.76 -18.69 15.77
CA ALA A 290 14.69 -18.39 14.33
C ALA A 290 15.31 -17.03 13.99
N ASN A 291 15.97 -16.92 12.83
CA ASN A 291 16.45 -15.63 12.30
C ASN A 291 15.29 -14.62 12.18
N GLU A 292 15.56 -13.34 12.46
CA GLU A 292 14.55 -12.28 12.56
C GLU A 292 13.67 -12.13 11.32
N GLU A 293 14.27 -12.21 10.12
CA GLU A 293 13.54 -12.12 8.84
C GLU A 293 12.55 -13.28 8.67
N ASN A 294 12.97 -14.51 9.01
CA ASN A 294 12.11 -15.69 8.95
C ASN A 294 10.97 -15.61 9.98
N ARG A 295 11.24 -15.06 11.17
CA ARG A 295 10.23 -14.82 12.21
C ARG A 295 9.17 -13.83 11.72
N ALA A 296 9.58 -12.70 11.13
CA ALA A 296 8.67 -11.69 10.60
C ALA A 296 7.77 -12.24 9.47
N GLU A 297 8.33 -13.04 8.55
CA GLU A 297 7.55 -13.68 7.49
C GLU A 297 6.53 -14.69 8.04
N ARG A 298 6.91 -15.47 9.06
CA ARG A 298 5.99 -16.41 9.72
C ARG A 298 4.86 -15.71 10.45
N GLU A 299 5.16 -14.64 11.19
CA GLU A 299 4.14 -13.83 11.86
C GLU A 299 3.18 -13.20 10.84
N LYS A 300 3.70 -12.73 9.70
CA LYS A 300 2.87 -12.22 8.61
C LYS A 300 1.97 -13.29 8.02
N ALA A 301 2.49 -14.50 7.77
CA ALA A 301 1.70 -15.62 7.28
C ALA A 301 0.64 -16.07 8.29
N GLN A 302 0.97 -16.10 9.58
CA GLN A 302 0.05 -16.41 10.67
C GLN A 302 -1.11 -15.41 10.74
N LYS A 303 -0.82 -14.10 10.71
CA LYS A 303 -1.82 -13.03 10.72
C LYS A 303 -2.73 -13.11 9.49
N ALA A 304 -2.15 -13.30 8.29
CA ALA A 304 -2.92 -13.44 7.05
C ALA A 304 -3.83 -14.68 7.07
N PHE A 305 -3.36 -15.79 7.66
CA PHE A 305 -4.16 -17.00 7.79
C PHE A 305 -5.33 -16.78 8.77
N LEU A 306 -5.12 -16.16 9.93
CA LEU A 306 -6.21 -15.83 10.86
C LEU A 306 -7.25 -14.90 10.21
N GLU A 307 -6.79 -13.89 9.48
CA GLU A 307 -7.67 -12.96 8.78
C GLU A 307 -8.58 -13.66 7.77
N LEU A 308 -8.07 -14.64 7.02
CA LEU A 308 -8.90 -15.47 6.15
C LEU A 308 -10.03 -16.16 6.92
N HIS A 309 -9.78 -16.59 8.17
CA HIS A 309 -10.81 -17.21 9.01
C HIS A 309 -11.81 -16.20 9.56
N TYR A 310 -11.39 -14.97 9.85
CA TYR A 310 -12.29 -13.87 10.21
C TYR A 310 -13.16 -13.44 9.02
N ALA A 311 -12.57 -13.37 7.83
CA ALA A 311 -13.29 -13.17 6.57
C ALA A 311 -14.30 -14.29 6.29
N LEU A 312 -13.92 -15.55 6.52
CA LEU A 312 -14.82 -16.69 6.41
C LEU A 312 -15.98 -16.59 7.40
N GLY A 313 -15.72 -16.21 8.65
CA GLY A 313 -16.78 -15.97 9.64
C GLY A 313 -17.75 -14.89 9.20
N GLY A 314 -17.24 -13.75 8.70
CA GLY A 314 -18.05 -12.69 8.10
C GLY A 314 -18.88 -13.16 6.91
N LEU A 315 -18.29 -13.95 6.01
CA LEU A 315 -18.99 -14.54 4.86
C LEU A 315 -20.14 -15.48 5.30
N LEU A 316 -19.90 -16.34 6.29
CA LEU A 316 -20.93 -17.24 6.81
C LEU A 316 -22.08 -16.48 7.48
N MET A 317 -21.80 -15.33 8.11
CA MET A 317 -22.82 -14.41 8.62
C MET A 317 -23.63 -13.79 7.48
N TYR A 318 -22.96 -13.28 6.44
CA TYR A 318 -23.63 -12.73 5.25
C TYR A 318 -24.55 -13.75 4.58
N LEU A 319 -24.07 -14.98 4.37
CA LEU A 319 -24.83 -16.08 3.78
C LEU A 319 -25.88 -16.70 4.72
N ARG A 320 -26.01 -16.18 5.96
CA ARG A 320 -26.91 -16.68 7.02
C ARG A 320 -26.73 -18.17 7.34
N LYS A 321 -25.50 -18.67 7.23
CA LYS A 321 -25.14 -20.07 7.55
C LYS A 321 -24.87 -20.26 9.04
N HIS A 322 -25.74 -19.73 9.91
CA HIS A 322 -25.52 -19.67 11.36
C HIS A 322 -25.37 -21.05 12.02
N LYS A 323 -26.08 -22.07 11.53
CA LYS A 323 -25.96 -23.45 12.03
C LYS A 323 -24.57 -24.05 11.76
N LEU A 324 -23.98 -23.77 10.59
CA LEU A 324 -22.60 -24.15 10.28
C LEU A 324 -21.63 -23.36 11.16
N LEU A 325 -21.82 -22.04 11.25
CA LEU A 325 -20.99 -21.18 12.08
C LEU A 325 -20.98 -21.63 13.56
N ARG A 326 -22.12 -22.03 14.11
CA ARG A 326 -22.20 -22.62 15.46
C ARG A 326 -21.34 -23.87 15.63
N LYS A 327 -21.30 -24.76 14.63
CA LYS A 327 -20.46 -25.97 14.67
C LYS A 327 -18.98 -25.59 14.69
N ILE A 328 -18.59 -24.68 13.82
CA ILE A 328 -17.24 -24.11 13.70
C ILE A 328 -16.79 -23.48 15.03
N LEU A 329 -17.62 -22.61 15.61
CA LEU A 329 -17.33 -21.91 16.88
C LEU A 329 -17.26 -22.85 18.10
N ARG A 330 -17.81 -24.06 18.02
CA ARG A 330 -17.77 -25.05 19.10
C ARG A 330 -16.72 -26.14 18.88
N TYR A 331 -16.09 -26.15 17.72
CA TYR A 331 -15.11 -27.17 17.38
C TYR A 331 -13.83 -27.00 18.21
N SER A 332 -13.48 -28.04 18.96
CA SER A 332 -12.18 -28.20 19.61
C SER A 332 -11.88 -29.68 19.78
N LYS A 333 -10.60 -30.07 19.66
CA LYS A 333 -10.11 -31.44 19.89
C LYS A 333 -9.36 -31.59 21.21
N GLN A 334 -9.30 -30.54 22.02
CA GLN A 334 -8.53 -30.49 23.26
C GLN A 334 -9.44 -30.39 24.48
N ILE A 335 -8.96 -30.91 25.61
CA ILE A 335 -9.55 -30.73 26.93
C ILE A 335 -8.45 -30.12 27.81
N PRO A 336 -8.60 -28.87 28.27
CA PRO A 336 -9.73 -27.97 28.03
C PRO A 336 -9.83 -27.48 26.57
N PRO A 337 -11.02 -27.03 26.12
CA PRO A 337 -11.22 -26.56 24.74
C PRO A 337 -10.34 -25.36 24.39
N LYS A 338 -9.63 -25.48 23.26
CA LYS A 338 -8.81 -24.44 22.62
C LYS A 338 -9.33 -24.09 21.23
N TYR A 339 -9.41 -22.81 20.91
CA TYR A 339 -10.08 -22.26 19.72
C TYR A 339 -9.15 -21.41 18.84
N VAL A 340 -8.03 -21.99 18.40
CA VAL A 340 -6.91 -21.25 17.77
C VAL A 340 -7.20 -20.44 16.49
N LEU A 341 -8.34 -20.68 15.82
CA LEU A 341 -8.73 -19.98 14.59
C LEU A 341 -9.68 -18.80 14.85
N VAL A 342 -10.05 -18.58 16.10
CA VAL A 342 -10.86 -17.44 16.54
C VAL A 342 -10.21 -16.80 17.77
N PRO A 343 -10.50 -15.53 18.06
CA PRO A 343 -10.00 -14.88 19.27
C PRO A 343 -10.36 -15.67 20.54
N GLU A 344 -9.37 -15.94 21.39
CA GLU A 344 -9.56 -16.68 22.66
C GLU A 344 -9.78 -15.76 23.86
N SER A 345 -9.54 -14.46 23.68
CA SER A 345 -9.74 -13.42 24.69
C SER A 345 -10.49 -12.22 24.11
N LEU A 346 -11.09 -11.41 24.98
CA LEU A 346 -11.70 -10.13 24.63
C LEU A 346 -10.67 -9.15 24.06
N GLU A 347 -9.46 -9.17 24.63
CA GLU A 347 -8.28 -8.44 24.16
C GLU A 347 -8.06 -8.67 22.64
N ASP A 348 -7.96 -9.94 22.24
CA ASP A 348 -7.78 -10.33 20.84
C ASP A 348 -8.97 -9.91 19.95
N VAL A 349 -10.21 -9.99 20.45
CA VAL A 349 -11.39 -9.60 19.65
C VAL A 349 -11.33 -8.11 19.31
N ILE A 350 -11.04 -7.27 20.31
CA ILE A 350 -11.01 -5.82 20.17
C ILE A 350 -9.85 -5.43 19.25
N ASP A 351 -8.67 -6.02 19.45
CA ASP A 351 -7.52 -5.78 18.57
C ASP A 351 -7.84 -6.06 17.10
N GLN A 352 -8.48 -7.20 16.80
CA GLN A 352 -8.85 -7.55 15.43
C GLN A 352 -9.98 -6.67 14.88
N TYR A 353 -10.90 -6.23 15.75
CA TYR A 353 -11.96 -5.29 15.38
C TYR A 353 -11.37 -3.94 14.95
N MET A 354 -10.44 -3.40 15.74
CA MET A 354 -9.77 -2.12 15.46
C MET A 354 -8.83 -2.22 14.25
N ALA A 355 -8.08 -3.31 14.13
CA ALA A 355 -7.19 -3.56 12.99
C ALA A 355 -7.94 -3.61 11.65
N THR A 356 -9.21 -4.04 11.66
CA THR A 356 -10.07 -4.04 10.46
C THR A 356 -10.33 -2.60 9.97
N SER A 357 -10.60 -1.67 10.89
CA SER A 357 -10.78 -0.25 10.58
C SER A 357 -9.47 0.40 10.10
N GLU A 358 -8.37 0.17 10.84
CA GLU A 358 -7.04 0.73 10.53
C GLU A 358 -6.61 0.35 9.10
N ARG A 359 -6.91 -0.88 8.67
CA ARG A 359 -6.53 -1.34 7.33
C ARG A 359 -7.35 -0.70 6.20
N LEU A 360 -8.63 -0.42 6.43
CA LEU A 360 -9.48 0.24 5.44
C LEU A 360 -9.07 1.68 5.18
N GLU A 361 -8.54 2.34 6.20
CA GLU A 361 -8.01 3.68 6.04
C GLU A 361 -6.74 3.68 5.17
N GLN A 362 -5.84 2.72 5.42
CA GLN A 362 -4.60 2.57 4.66
C GLN A 362 -4.86 2.15 3.21
N ASP A 363 -5.78 1.22 2.99
CA ASP A 363 -6.19 0.74 1.67
C ASP A 363 -7.69 0.39 1.69
N PRO A 364 -8.55 1.31 1.21
CA PRO A 364 -10.00 1.08 1.17
C PRO A 364 -10.39 -0.17 0.39
N PHE A 365 -9.58 -0.58 -0.59
CA PHE A 365 -9.86 -1.72 -1.47
C PHE A 365 -9.32 -3.04 -0.94
N TYR A 366 -8.68 -3.05 0.24
CA TYR A 366 -7.96 -4.22 0.73
C TYR A 366 -8.85 -5.47 0.80
N TYR A 367 -9.99 -5.38 1.49
CA TYR A 367 -10.88 -6.53 1.68
C TYR A 367 -11.60 -6.92 0.39
N ALA A 368 -12.01 -5.95 -0.42
CA ALA A 368 -12.59 -6.21 -1.73
C ALA A 368 -11.62 -6.97 -2.65
N ARG A 369 -10.34 -6.60 -2.69
CA ARG A 369 -9.34 -7.29 -3.52
C ARG A 369 -9.08 -8.73 -3.08
N ASN A 370 -9.07 -8.98 -1.77
CA ASN A 370 -8.62 -10.25 -1.22
C ASN A 370 -9.76 -11.25 -0.93
N TYR A 371 -10.97 -10.76 -0.64
CA TYR A 371 -12.09 -11.56 -0.14
C TYR A 371 -13.42 -11.32 -0.88
N GLN A 372 -13.38 -10.83 -2.13
CA GLN A 372 -14.58 -10.75 -2.97
C GLN A 372 -15.22 -12.13 -3.15
N HIS A 373 -16.55 -12.17 -3.18
CA HIS A 373 -17.31 -13.36 -3.53
C HIS A 373 -18.45 -13.06 -4.52
N PRO A 374 -18.90 -14.04 -5.32
CA PRO A 374 -19.84 -13.81 -6.44
C PRO A 374 -21.23 -13.35 -6.01
N ASP A 375 -21.73 -13.82 -4.87
CA ASP A 375 -23.10 -13.51 -4.37
C ASP A 375 -23.27 -12.08 -3.81
N MET A 376 -22.31 -11.19 -4.08
CA MET A 376 -22.46 -9.75 -3.84
C MET A 376 -22.90 -9.08 -5.14
N ASP A 377 -24.22 -9.03 -5.37
CA ASP A 377 -24.85 -8.36 -6.54
C ASP A 377 -24.72 -6.82 -6.53
N ALA A 378 -23.93 -6.28 -5.61
CA ALA A 378 -23.84 -4.85 -5.39
C ALA A 378 -22.77 -4.22 -6.31
N PRO A 379 -23.00 -3.01 -6.87
CA PRO A 379 -21.97 -2.26 -7.59
C PRO A 379 -20.69 -2.20 -6.77
N PHE A 380 -19.51 -2.14 -7.42
CA PHE A 380 -18.19 -2.17 -6.77
C PHE A 380 -18.01 -1.24 -5.54
N GLY A 381 -18.84 -0.19 -5.39
CA GLY A 381 -18.86 0.69 -4.22
C GLY A 381 -19.48 0.06 -2.96
N ASP A 382 -20.56 -0.71 -3.09
CA ASP A 382 -21.24 -1.34 -1.94
C ASP A 382 -20.45 -2.53 -1.38
N THR A 383 -19.64 -3.19 -2.21
CA THR A 383 -18.77 -4.30 -1.78
C THR A 383 -17.57 -3.84 -0.95
N LEU A 384 -17.16 -2.56 -1.10
CA LEU A 384 -16.06 -1.95 -0.37
C LEU A 384 -16.31 -1.91 1.13
N GLU A 385 -17.54 -1.57 1.52
CA GLU A 385 -17.96 -1.48 2.93
C GLU A 385 -18.63 -2.76 3.43
N SER A 386 -19.24 -3.56 2.54
CA SER A 386 -20.01 -4.76 2.94
C SER A 386 -19.11 -5.84 3.58
N ILE A 387 -18.01 -6.25 2.93
CA ILE A 387 -17.12 -7.29 3.47
C ILE A 387 -16.61 -6.95 4.87
N PRO A 388 -15.93 -5.80 5.09
CA PRO A 388 -15.42 -5.48 6.42
C PRO A 388 -16.53 -5.30 7.45
N ARG A 389 -17.71 -4.82 7.06
CA ARG A 389 -18.88 -4.76 7.94
C ARG A 389 -19.31 -6.13 8.45
N TRP A 390 -19.36 -7.15 7.58
CA TRP A 390 -19.69 -8.52 8.00
C TRP A 390 -18.58 -9.16 8.84
N ILE A 391 -17.32 -8.84 8.58
CA ILE A 391 -16.20 -9.23 9.44
C ILE A 391 -16.37 -8.61 10.84
N LYS A 392 -16.63 -7.30 10.92
CA LYS A 392 -16.92 -6.61 12.19
C LYS A 392 -18.14 -7.22 12.90
N TYR A 393 -19.21 -7.52 12.17
CA TYR A 393 -20.41 -8.17 12.71
C TYR A 393 -20.09 -9.56 13.30
N TYR A 394 -19.28 -10.35 12.62
CA TYR A 394 -18.77 -11.63 13.12
C TYR A 394 -17.87 -11.45 14.38
N LEU A 395 -17.00 -10.45 14.39
CA LEU A 395 -16.18 -10.12 15.56
C LEU A 395 -17.05 -9.67 16.75
N GLY A 396 -18.15 -8.96 16.53
CA GLY A 396 -19.15 -8.64 17.56
C GLY A 396 -19.84 -9.88 18.14
N VAL A 397 -20.12 -10.88 17.31
CA VAL A 397 -20.59 -12.20 17.82
C VAL A 397 -19.51 -12.88 18.65
N LEU A 398 -18.24 -12.80 18.23
CA LEU A 398 -17.11 -13.37 18.97
C LEU A 398 -16.86 -12.66 20.31
N PHE A 399 -17.10 -11.34 20.37
CA PHE A 399 -17.10 -10.56 21.62
C PHE A 399 -18.09 -11.16 22.61
N LEU A 400 -19.35 -11.32 22.19
CA LEU A 400 -20.41 -11.90 23.04
C LEU A 400 -20.09 -13.35 23.42
N ARG A 401 -19.54 -14.13 22.48
CA ARG A 401 -19.14 -15.52 22.72
C ARG A 401 -18.16 -15.63 23.89
N GLN A 402 -17.25 -14.67 24.11
CA GLN A 402 -16.28 -14.73 25.22
C GLN A 402 -16.95 -14.94 26.59
N TYR A 403 -18.16 -14.41 26.80
CA TYR A 403 -18.92 -14.61 28.04
C TYR A 403 -19.31 -16.06 28.30
N THR A 404 -19.52 -16.85 27.24
CA THR A 404 -20.01 -18.24 27.33
C THR A 404 -18.89 -19.26 27.49
N LEU A 405 -17.65 -18.87 27.25
CA LEU A 405 -16.51 -19.76 27.33
C LEU A 405 -16.12 -20.00 28.79
N VAL A 406 -15.85 -21.25 29.14
CA VAL A 406 -15.43 -21.64 30.50
C VAL A 406 -13.99 -21.13 30.71
N GLY A 407 -13.79 -20.18 31.63
CA GLY A 407 -12.55 -19.39 31.69
C GLY A 407 -11.96 -19.08 33.06
N GLU A 408 -12.50 -19.60 34.18
CA GLU A 408 -12.02 -19.23 35.53
C GLU A 408 -11.28 -20.35 36.26
N VAL A 409 -10.70 -21.33 35.55
CA VAL A 409 -9.86 -22.37 36.17
C VAL A 409 -8.39 -22.09 35.88
N GLY A 410 -7.79 -21.23 36.71
CA GLY A 410 -6.37 -21.11 37.12
C GLY A 410 -5.19 -21.11 36.12
N LEU A 411 -5.31 -21.71 34.94
CA LEU A 411 -4.22 -21.95 33.98
C LEU A 411 -4.31 -21.12 32.70
N PHE A 412 -5.41 -20.38 32.50
CA PHE A 412 -5.62 -19.55 31.30
C PHE A 412 -5.75 -18.07 31.68
N PRO A 413 -5.25 -17.15 30.83
CA PRO A 413 -5.45 -15.73 31.03
C PRO A 413 -6.95 -15.39 31.09
N PRO A 414 -7.35 -14.36 31.85
CA PRO A 414 -8.74 -14.00 32.00
C PRO A 414 -9.34 -13.66 30.63
N ARG A 415 -10.37 -14.41 30.20
CA ARG A 415 -10.98 -14.22 28.87
C ARG A 415 -11.65 -12.86 28.68
N LEU A 416 -12.09 -12.24 29.78
CA LEU A 416 -12.67 -10.90 29.83
C LEU A 416 -11.67 -9.82 30.25
N LYS A 417 -10.37 -10.12 30.20
CA LYS A 417 -9.32 -9.12 30.43
C LYS A 417 -9.44 -8.03 29.37
N LEU A 418 -9.49 -6.78 29.81
CA LEU A 418 -9.47 -5.62 28.94
C LEU A 418 -8.06 -5.41 28.37
N LEU A 419 -7.97 -5.01 27.11
CA LEU A 419 -6.71 -4.60 26.49
C LEU A 419 -6.17 -3.35 27.18
N THR A 420 -4.84 -3.23 27.25
CA THR A 420 -4.19 -1.94 27.47
C THR A 420 -4.22 -1.12 26.17
N PRO A 421 -4.84 0.08 26.14
CA PRO A 421 -4.92 0.90 24.94
C PRO A 421 -3.54 1.16 24.31
N PRO A 422 -3.48 1.36 22.98
CA PRO A 422 -2.22 1.66 22.30
C PRO A 422 -1.59 2.96 22.80
N LYS A 423 -0.26 3.07 22.74
CA LYS A 423 0.48 4.28 23.16
C LYS A 423 0.64 5.33 22.07
N ASP A 424 -0.14 5.23 21.00
CA ASP A 424 -0.07 6.12 19.84
C ASP A 424 -1.40 6.86 19.69
N LEU A 425 -1.34 8.20 19.62
CA LEU A 425 -2.50 9.09 19.57
C LEU A 425 -3.32 8.92 18.29
N HIS A 426 -2.68 8.65 17.15
CA HIS A 426 -3.39 8.34 15.92
C HIS A 426 -4.25 7.09 16.14
N LYS A 427 -3.65 5.99 16.62
CA LYS A 427 -4.37 4.76 16.96
C LYS A 427 -5.48 4.97 17.99
N LEU A 428 -5.24 5.74 19.04
CA LEU A 428 -6.26 6.01 20.08
C LEU A 428 -7.50 6.71 19.51
N ARG A 429 -7.35 7.57 18.50
CA ARG A 429 -8.49 8.18 17.82
C ARG A 429 -9.38 7.16 17.11
N TYR A 430 -8.80 6.17 16.42
CA TYR A 430 -9.58 5.08 15.82
C TYR A 430 -10.28 4.23 16.87
N TRP A 431 -9.66 4.09 18.04
CA TRP A 431 -10.25 3.37 19.14
C TRP A 431 -11.47 4.11 19.70
N GLU A 432 -11.41 5.44 19.84
CA GLU A 432 -12.58 6.24 20.25
C GLU A 432 -13.78 6.00 19.32
N GLU A 433 -13.60 6.21 18.02
CA GLU A 433 -14.65 6.02 17.01
C GLU A 433 -15.10 4.54 16.92
N GLY A 434 -14.15 3.61 16.92
CA GLY A 434 -14.41 2.18 16.78
C GLY A 434 -15.13 1.56 17.98
N LEU A 435 -14.93 2.07 19.20
CA LEU A 435 -15.62 1.58 20.40
C LEU A 435 -17.09 2.00 20.42
N ASP A 436 -17.42 3.19 19.92
CA ASP A 436 -18.80 3.61 19.75
C ASP A 436 -19.54 2.76 18.71
N GLU A 437 -18.89 2.48 17.58
CA GLU A 437 -19.42 1.54 16.58
C GLU A 437 -19.64 0.14 17.17
N LEU A 438 -18.65 -0.37 17.91
CA LEU A 438 -18.74 -1.67 18.55
C LEU A 438 -19.91 -1.72 19.54
N ARG A 439 -20.12 -0.67 20.34
CA ARG A 439 -21.26 -0.56 21.27
C ARG A 439 -22.59 -0.70 20.52
N GLN A 440 -22.77 0.05 19.44
CA GLN A 440 -24.00 -0.01 18.64
C GLN A 440 -24.20 -1.41 18.06
N LEU A 441 -23.14 -1.98 17.49
CA LEU A 441 -23.15 -3.31 16.90
C LEU A 441 -23.52 -4.40 17.92
N ILE A 442 -22.93 -4.38 19.12
CA ILE A 442 -23.23 -5.33 20.18
C ILE A 442 -24.69 -5.21 20.61
N ASN A 443 -25.21 -4.00 20.77
CA ASN A 443 -26.62 -3.79 21.10
C ASN A 443 -27.55 -4.33 20.01
N ASP A 444 -27.19 -4.18 18.74
CA ASP A 444 -27.99 -4.69 17.63
C ASP A 444 -27.96 -6.22 17.53
N ILE A 445 -26.80 -6.85 17.72
CA ILE A 445 -26.68 -8.32 17.81
C ILE A 445 -27.52 -8.85 18.98
N ARG A 446 -27.53 -8.18 20.14
CA ARG A 446 -28.31 -8.58 21.31
C ARG A 446 -29.82 -8.46 21.11
N LYS A 447 -30.29 -7.55 20.24
CA LYS A 447 -31.72 -7.44 19.87
C LYS A 447 -32.17 -8.59 18.97
N ASP A 448 -31.27 -9.15 18.16
CA ASP A 448 -31.55 -10.27 17.27
C ASP A 448 -31.54 -11.61 18.01
N LYS A 449 -32.69 -11.93 18.63
CA LYS A 449 -32.89 -13.17 19.40
C LYS A 449 -32.79 -14.42 18.54
N ASP A 450 -33.21 -14.35 17.27
CA ASP A 450 -33.21 -15.49 16.36
C ASP A 450 -31.77 -15.86 15.99
N LEU A 451 -30.95 -14.86 15.65
CA LEU A 451 -29.53 -15.05 15.40
C LEU A 451 -28.81 -15.69 16.60
N LEU A 452 -28.97 -15.10 17.79
CA LEU A 452 -28.32 -15.60 19.00
C LEU A 452 -28.78 -17.02 19.35
N SER A 453 -30.05 -17.34 19.14
CA SER A 453 -30.57 -18.69 19.30
C SER A 453 -29.92 -19.70 18.35
N GLU A 454 -29.80 -19.37 17.06
CA GLU A 454 -29.18 -20.25 16.06
C GLU A 454 -27.69 -20.49 16.36
N LEU A 455 -26.98 -19.48 16.87
CA LEU A 455 -25.58 -19.57 17.31
C LEU A 455 -25.43 -20.28 18.67
N GLY A 456 -26.53 -20.47 19.41
CA GLY A 456 -26.54 -21.08 20.73
C GLY A 456 -25.93 -20.16 21.80
N LEU A 457 -26.27 -18.87 21.70
CA LEU A 457 -25.91 -17.74 22.57
C LEU A 457 -27.17 -17.01 23.08
N SER A 458 -28.34 -17.66 23.05
CA SER A 458 -29.66 -17.07 23.41
C SER A 458 -29.69 -16.42 24.79
N ASP A 459 -28.89 -16.94 25.71
CA ASP A 459 -28.75 -16.46 27.08
C ASP A 459 -28.29 -15.00 27.15
N LEU A 460 -27.51 -14.54 26.17
CA LEU A 460 -26.89 -13.21 26.17
C LEU A 460 -27.85 -12.07 25.75
N CYS A 461 -29.10 -12.43 25.42
CA CYS A 461 -30.16 -11.46 25.10
C CYS A 461 -30.59 -10.65 26.34
N SER A 462 -30.65 -11.26 27.52
CA SER A 462 -31.12 -10.61 28.75
C SER A 462 -29.96 -10.12 29.62
N ASP A 463 -30.13 -8.96 30.23
CA ASP A 463 -29.20 -8.45 31.25
C ASP A 463 -29.17 -9.34 32.50
N ASP A 464 -30.26 -10.07 32.78
CA ASP A 464 -30.38 -10.93 33.96
C ASP A 464 -29.31 -12.03 33.99
N TRP A 465 -28.99 -12.62 32.83
CA TRP A 465 -27.99 -13.68 32.73
C TRP A 465 -26.59 -13.21 33.16
N PHE A 466 -26.24 -11.96 32.86
CA PHE A 466 -24.96 -11.37 33.27
C PHE A 466 -24.94 -11.13 34.78
N ARG A 467 -26.04 -10.59 35.33
CA ARG A 467 -26.18 -10.32 36.77
C ARG A 467 -26.14 -11.59 37.61
N GLU A 468 -26.86 -12.64 37.19
CA GLU A 468 -26.89 -13.95 37.88
C GLU A 468 -25.52 -14.63 37.95
N ARG A 469 -24.63 -14.33 36.99
CA ARG A 469 -23.27 -14.88 36.90
C ARG A 469 -22.19 -13.91 37.38
N GLU A 470 -22.60 -12.80 38.01
CA GLU A 470 -21.70 -11.74 38.49
C GLU A 470 -20.75 -11.20 37.41
N LYS A 471 -21.21 -11.18 36.14
CA LYS A 471 -20.45 -10.65 35.00
C LYS A 471 -20.88 -9.22 34.70
N LYS A 472 -19.90 -8.38 34.37
CA LYS A 472 -20.15 -7.02 33.84
C LYS A 472 -20.97 -7.09 32.56
N LEU A 473 -21.78 -6.06 32.29
CA LEU A 473 -22.53 -6.00 31.04
C LEU A 473 -21.58 -5.66 29.87
N PRO A 474 -21.91 -6.06 28.64
CA PRO A 474 -21.13 -5.70 27.46
C PRO A 474 -20.89 -4.20 27.30
N ASN A 475 -21.90 -3.37 27.58
CA ASN A 475 -21.76 -1.91 27.48
C ASN A 475 -20.84 -1.36 28.57
N ASP A 476 -20.95 -1.85 29.82
CA ASP A 476 -20.07 -1.43 30.92
C ASP A 476 -18.59 -1.74 30.63
N LEU A 477 -18.29 -2.88 29.98
CA LEU A 477 -16.91 -3.18 29.55
C LEU A 477 -16.41 -2.22 28.48
N ILE A 478 -17.28 -1.81 27.56
CA ILE A 478 -16.93 -0.82 26.52
C ILE A 478 -16.74 0.56 27.16
N ASP A 479 -17.58 0.94 28.13
CA ASP A 479 -17.43 2.18 28.92
C ASP A 479 -16.07 2.21 29.64
N GLU A 480 -15.70 1.15 30.36
CA GLU A 480 -14.41 1.05 31.06
C GLU A 480 -13.22 1.14 30.10
N LEU A 481 -13.37 0.59 28.89
CA LEU A 481 -12.33 0.68 27.86
C LEU A 481 -12.23 2.10 27.28
N GLN A 482 -13.36 2.76 27.03
CA GLN A 482 -13.41 4.16 26.58
C GLN A 482 -12.77 5.08 27.62
N GLU A 483 -13.08 4.89 28.91
CA GLU A 483 -12.43 5.62 30.01
C GLU A 483 -10.91 5.37 30.02
N SER A 484 -10.48 4.13 29.81
CA SER A 484 -9.04 3.83 29.74
C SER A 484 -8.38 4.47 28.52
N VAL A 485 -9.02 4.48 27.35
CA VAL A 485 -8.53 5.15 26.13
C VAL A 485 -8.37 6.64 26.37
N ASN A 486 -9.39 7.29 26.94
CA ASN A 486 -9.37 8.73 27.24
C ASN A 486 -8.26 9.07 28.24
N ARG A 487 -8.11 8.29 29.31
CA ARG A 487 -7.04 8.48 30.29
C ARG A 487 -5.66 8.33 29.68
N THR A 488 -5.44 7.30 28.84
CA THR A 488 -4.17 7.08 28.15
C THR A 488 -3.87 8.21 27.15
N LYS A 489 -4.88 8.70 26.44
CA LYS A 489 -4.77 9.86 25.53
C LYS A 489 -4.34 11.11 26.28
N GLU A 490 -5.03 11.45 27.37
CA GLU A 490 -4.68 12.60 28.22
C GLU A 490 -3.26 12.47 28.81
N GLU A 491 -2.87 11.27 29.25
CA GLU A 491 -1.54 11.00 29.75
C GLU A 491 -0.49 11.27 28.66
N ILE A 492 -0.64 10.69 27.47
CA ILE A 492 0.31 10.88 26.36
C ILE A 492 0.37 12.36 25.94
N GLN A 493 -0.78 13.02 25.79
CA GLN A 493 -0.85 14.44 25.41
C GLN A 493 -0.09 15.34 26.40
N ARG A 494 -0.09 15.00 27.68
CA ARG A 494 0.63 15.75 28.73
C ARG A 494 2.10 15.33 28.88
N THR A 495 2.44 14.04 28.76
CA THR A 495 3.77 13.53 29.15
C THR A 495 4.73 13.28 27.99
N GLN A 496 4.26 13.24 26.74
CA GLN A 496 5.12 12.94 25.59
C GLN A 496 6.29 13.93 25.44
N SER A 497 7.40 13.49 24.86
CA SER A 497 8.52 14.35 24.48
C SER A 497 8.16 15.20 23.25
N LEU A 498 8.82 16.36 23.14
CA LEU A 498 8.84 17.11 21.90
C LEU A 498 9.75 16.41 20.89
N ASP A 499 9.28 16.28 19.65
CA ASP A 499 10.03 15.73 18.55
C ASP A 499 11.15 16.70 18.12
N SER A 500 12.39 16.23 18.25
CA SER A 500 13.58 16.99 17.89
C SER A 500 13.59 17.49 16.43
N GLN A 501 13.06 16.72 15.47
CA GLN A 501 13.03 17.12 14.07
C GLN A 501 12.04 18.26 13.84
N LYS A 502 10.88 18.22 14.49
CA LYS A 502 9.86 19.30 14.40
C LYS A 502 10.37 20.58 15.06
N VAL A 503 11.03 20.46 16.20
CA VAL A 503 11.65 21.60 16.89
C VAL A 503 12.73 22.25 16.02
N GLU A 504 13.56 21.45 15.34
CA GLU A 504 14.59 21.98 14.45
C GLU A 504 14.01 22.63 13.20
N ARG A 505 12.98 22.01 12.62
CA ARG A 505 12.23 22.58 11.49
C ARG A 505 11.66 23.95 11.83
N PHE A 506 11.05 24.13 13.02
CA PHE A 506 10.59 25.43 13.49
C PHE A 506 11.70 26.49 13.54
N LYS A 507 12.90 26.14 14.03
CA LYS A 507 14.04 27.08 14.03
C LYS A 507 14.46 27.46 12.62
N GLN A 508 14.55 26.47 11.73
CA GLN A 508 14.93 26.69 10.34
C GLN A 508 13.91 27.59 9.62
N SER A 509 12.62 27.27 9.71
CA SER A 509 11.54 28.05 9.13
C SER A 509 11.51 29.48 9.67
N THR A 510 11.72 29.66 10.98
CA THR A 510 11.83 30.99 11.60
C THR A 510 12.95 31.82 10.96
N LYS A 511 14.12 31.21 10.70
CA LYS A 511 15.25 31.88 10.04
C LYS A 511 14.95 32.20 8.57
N GLU A 512 14.34 31.28 7.84
CA GLU A 512 13.97 31.47 6.43
C GLU A 512 12.93 32.58 6.23
N ILE A 513 12.03 32.77 7.20
CA ILE A 513 10.98 33.80 7.16
C ILE A 513 11.52 35.17 7.60
N LEU A 514 12.20 35.22 8.75
CA LEU A 514 12.65 36.50 9.31
C LEU A 514 13.92 37.03 8.65
N GLY A 515 14.85 36.17 8.25
CA GLY A 515 16.13 36.57 7.65
C GLY A 515 15.98 37.53 6.46
N PRO A 516 15.14 37.22 5.45
CA PRO A 516 14.88 38.13 4.33
C PRO A 516 14.29 39.47 4.76
N VAL A 517 13.39 39.48 5.75
CA VAL A 517 12.73 40.70 6.25
C VAL A 517 13.73 41.59 6.99
N LEU A 518 14.59 41.00 7.81
CA LEU A 518 15.64 41.73 8.55
C LEU A 518 16.73 42.24 7.61
N LYS A 519 17.13 41.44 6.61
CA LYS A 519 18.04 41.88 5.54
C LYS A 519 17.46 43.05 4.75
N PHE A 520 16.16 43.06 4.48
CA PHE A 520 15.51 44.21 3.87
C PHE A 520 15.55 45.43 4.80
N CYS A 521 15.29 45.25 6.11
CA CYS A 521 15.40 46.34 7.09
C CYS A 521 16.81 46.94 7.18
N SER A 522 17.87 46.13 7.07
CA SER A 522 19.24 46.66 7.07
C SER A 522 19.56 47.47 5.81
N GLN A 523 19.02 47.08 4.64
CA GLN A 523 19.22 47.80 3.37
C GLN A 523 18.58 49.18 3.28
N ILE A 524 17.53 49.43 4.09
CA ILE A 524 16.80 50.69 4.13
C ILE A 524 17.25 51.61 5.27
N SER A 525 18.05 51.08 6.20
CA SER A 525 18.57 51.87 7.31
C SER A 525 19.59 52.89 6.81
N ARG A 526 19.55 54.12 7.34
CA ARG A 526 20.61 55.11 7.10
C ARG A 526 21.92 54.72 7.80
N ASP A 527 23.04 55.10 7.19
CA ASP A 527 24.38 54.89 7.76
C ASP A 527 24.64 55.81 8.96
N GLU A 528 25.13 55.24 10.05
CA GLU A 528 25.44 55.97 11.28
C GLU A 528 26.82 56.66 11.24
N THR A 529 27.70 56.23 10.34
CA THR A 529 29.14 56.53 10.34
C THR A 529 29.55 57.71 9.45
N ASN A 530 28.63 58.28 8.66
CA ASN A 530 28.88 59.47 7.86
C ASN A 530 28.06 60.66 8.39
N PRO A 531 28.59 61.48 9.32
CA PRO A 531 28.03 62.79 9.58
C PRO A 531 28.32 63.64 8.34
N THR A 532 27.39 63.68 7.39
CA THR A 532 27.50 64.66 6.31
C THR A 532 27.47 66.04 6.96
N THR A 533 28.54 66.76 6.71
CA THR A 533 28.93 68.11 7.13
C THR A 533 27.77 69.01 7.59
N PRO A 534 27.89 69.75 8.70
CA PRO A 534 26.85 70.67 9.17
C PRO A 534 26.80 71.87 8.21
N SER A 535 25.91 71.82 7.22
CA SER A 535 25.42 73.03 6.60
C SER A 535 24.38 73.63 7.55
N ASN A 536 24.73 74.78 8.11
CA ASN A 536 23.91 75.63 8.98
C ASN A 536 22.42 75.67 8.59
N GLU A 537 21.58 74.83 9.19
CA GLU A 537 20.17 75.15 9.42
C GLU A 537 19.73 74.57 10.77
N HIS A 538 19.19 75.44 11.61
CA HIS A 538 18.59 75.11 12.90
C HIS A 538 17.42 74.14 12.71
N SER A 539 17.57 72.87 13.07
CA SER A 539 16.50 72.15 13.76
C SER A 539 17.03 70.94 14.51
N SER A 540 16.85 70.94 15.82
CA SER A 540 16.80 69.72 16.62
C SER A 540 15.59 68.90 16.15
N SER A 541 15.74 68.11 15.09
CA SER A 541 14.69 67.17 14.70
C SER A 541 14.52 66.18 15.84
N LYS A 542 13.37 66.22 16.51
CA LYS A 542 13.02 65.22 17.53
C LYS A 542 12.92 63.88 16.80
N GLU A 543 13.61 62.86 17.28
CA GLU A 543 13.47 61.50 16.74
C GLU A 543 12.36 60.76 17.49
N HIS A 544 11.65 59.87 16.80
CA HIS A 544 10.67 58.96 17.38
C HIS A 544 11.13 57.52 17.17
N SER A 545 11.20 56.75 18.27
CA SER A 545 11.57 55.34 18.25
C SER A 545 10.34 54.45 18.28
N LEU A 546 10.24 53.55 17.31
CA LEU A 546 9.30 52.43 17.30
C LEU A 546 10.06 51.16 17.71
N PHE A 547 9.57 50.46 18.74
CA PHE A 547 10.15 49.21 19.19
C PHE A 547 9.28 48.05 18.75
N ILE A 548 9.90 47.06 18.09
CA ILE A 548 9.26 45.82 17.68
C ILE A 548 9.90 44.69 18.48
N GLY A 549 9.06 43.94 19.18
CA GLY A 549 9.47 42.77 19.97
C GLY A 549 9.12 41.47 19.26
N GLY A 550 9.49 40.37 19.92
CA GLY A 550 9.03 39.04 19.58
C GLY A 550 7.54 38.80 19.76
N GLY A 551 7.17 37.55 19.57
CA GLY A 551 5.82 37.04 19.74
C GLY A 551 5.83 35.63 20.31
N ASN A 552 4.73 35.26 20.95
CA ASN A 552 4.50 33.90 21.38
C ASN A 552 3.06 33.47 21.06
N ILE A 553 2.89 32.18 20.85
CA ILE A 553 1.57 31.56 20.64
C ILE A 553 1.46 30.28 21.46
N LEU A 554 0.23 29.99 21.86
CA LEU A 554 -0.12 28.73 22.51
C LEU A 554 -0.57 27.73 21.47
N VAL A 555 0.05 26.56 21.48
CA VAL A 555 -0.32 25.46 20.60
C VAL A 555 -0.44 24.17 21.41
N LYS A 556 -1.34 23.27 21.01
CA LYS A 556 -1.38 21.92 21.57
C LYS A 556 -0.03 21.23 21.42
N LYS A 557 0.43 20.60 22.49
CA LYS A 557 1.74 19.93 22.58
C LYS A 557 1.91 18.85 21.52
N GLU A 558 0.84 18.14 21.18
CA GLU A 558 0.84 17.15 20.10
C GLU A 558 1.25 17.70 18.72
N ALA A 559 1.15 19.02 18.47
CA ALA A 559 1.65 19.61 17.24
C ALA A 559 3.17 19.46 17.08
N PHE A 560 3.90 19.43 18.20
CA PHE A 560 5.36 19.26 18.26
C PHE A 560 5.78 17.94 18.91
N GLY A 561 4.83 17.07 19.26
CA GLY A 561 5.09 15.76 19.87
C GLY A 561 5.44 14.67 18.85
N GLU A 562 5.98 13.55 19.32
CA GLU A 562 6.29 12.37 18.49
C GLU A 562 5.03 11.71 17.93
N SER A 563 3.97 11.62 18.74
CA SER A 563 2.68 11.06 18.33
C SER A 563 1.66 12.18 18.12
N GLN A 564 0.86 12.09 17.06
CA GLN A 564 -0.16 13.10 16.72
C GLN A 564 -1.49 12.41 16.45
N GLY A 565 -2.58 12.91 17.04
CA GLY A 565 -3.93 12.43 16.71
C GLY A 565 -4.49 13.03 15.40
N ILE A 566 -3.95 14.18 14.98
CA ILE A 566 -4.34 14.91 13.78
C ILE A 566 -3.12 15.55 13.11
N GLY A 567 -3.24 15.85 11.82
CA GLY A 567 -2.23 16.61 11.07
C GLY A 567 -2.24 18.08 11.49
N TYR A 568 -1.06 18.60 11.85
CA TYR A 568 -0.84 19.99 12.21
C TYR A 568 -0.07 20.70 11.09
N GLY A 569 -0.74 21.59 10.36
CA GLY A 569 -0.10 22.42 9.32
C GLY A 569 0.37 23.78 9.85
N GLU A 570 1.47 24.31 9.29
CA GLU A 570 1.98 25.69 9.46
C GLU A 570 2.36 26.11 10.90
N VAL A 571 2.37 25.18 11.84
CA VAL A 571 2.67 25.46 13.24
C VAL A 571 4.13 25.90 13.44
N ASP A 572 5.01 25.43 12.57
CA ASP A 572 6.42 25.78 12.50
C ASP A 572 6.70 27.17 11.89
N THR A 573 5.73 27.80 11.23
CA THR A 573 5.92 29.10 10.53
C THR A 573 5.13 30.25 11.15
N ILE A 574 3.92 30.00 11.63
CA ILE A 574 2.92 31.02 12.00
C ILE A 574 3.45 32.09 12.98
N THR A 575 4.29 31.71 13.95
CA THR A 575 4.87 32.66 14.92
C THR A 575 5.83 33.65 14.24
N ALA A 576 6.69 33.14 13.35
CA ALA A 576 7.65 33.95 12.61
C ALA A 576 6.94 34.84 11.58
N GLU A 577 5.90 34.33 10.90
CA GLU A 577 5.08 35.10 9.96
C GLU A 577 4.37 36.27 10.63
N GLN A 578 3.80 36.06 11.83
CA GLN A 578 3.17 37.12 12.59
C GLN A 578 4.16 38.24 12.94
N ILE A 579 5.39 37.88 13.32
CA ILE A 579 6.44 38.87 13.62
C ILE A 579 6.90 39.58 12.34
N ALA A 580 7.10 38.86 11.24
CA ALA A 580 7.44 39.43 9.94
C ALA A 580 6.41 40.48 9.49
N LEU A 581 5.12 40.14 9.61
CA LEU A 581 4.02 41.07 9.32
C LEU A 581 4.03 42.30 10.23
N ASN A 582 4.33 42.12 11.52
CA ASN A 582 4.44 43.22 12.47
C ASN A 582 5.62 44.15 12.13
N ILE A 583 6.76 43.59 11.68
CA ILE A 583 7.91 44.37 11.22
C ILE A 583 7.53 45.20 9.99
N SER A 584 6.94 44.56 8.96
CA SER A 584 6.51 45.26 7.74
C SER A 584 5.50 46.37 8.03
N ARG A 585 4.50 46.11 8.87
CA ARG A 585 3.51 47.12 9.27
C ARG A 585 4.14 48.29 10.03
N SER A 586 5.03 47.99 10.97
CA SER A 586 5.71 49.02 11.77
C SER A 586 6.59 49.90 10.90
N LEU A 587 7.24 49.32 9.91
CA LEU A 587 8.02 50.06 8.93
C LEU A 587 7.15 51.05 8.15
N SER A 588 6.03 50.60 7.59
CA SER A 588 5.08 51.45 6.85
C SER A 588 4.45 52.53 7.75
N ASN A 589 4.16 52.21 9.02
CA ASN A 589 3.62 53.18 9.97
C ASN A 589 4.65 54.25 10.33
N GLY A 590 5.94 53.90 10.42
CA GLY A 590 7.00 54.86 10.72
C GLY A 590 7.15 55.94 9.65
N PHE A 591 6.95 55.60 8.37
CA PHE A 591 6.96 56.58 7.28
C PHE A 591 5.84 57.63 7.39
N GLN A 592 4.70 57.30 8.03
CA GLN A 592 3.63 58.28 8.29
C GLN A 592 4.01 59.34 9.32
N LEU A 593 4.98 59.06 10.20
CA LEU A 593 5.42 60.01 11.22
C LEU A 593 6.24 61.16 10.62
N MET A 594 6.65 61.05 9.36
CA MET A 594 7.27 62.14 8.62
C MET A 594 6.19 63.10 8.12
N SER A 595 6.41 64.41 8.30
CA SER A 595 5.47 65.45 7.86
C SER A 595 5.56 65.64 6.35
N ALA A 596 5.00 64.71 5.59
CA ALA A 596 5.07 64.73 4.14
C ALA A 596 4.11 65.76 3.52
N GLU A 597 4.60 66.56 2.58
CA GLU A 597 3.73 67.38 1.75
C GLU A 597 3.05 66.47 0.72
N LYS A 598 1.73 66.36 0.80
CA LYS A 598 0.95 65.35 0.08
C LYS A 598 0.32 65.92 -1.18
N TYR A 599 0.56 65.25 -2.30
CA TYR A 599 -0.02 65.54 -3.61
C TYR A 599 -0.73 64.30 -4.13
N VAL A 600 -1.94 64.47 -4.65
CA VAL A 600 -2.74 63.37 -5.24
C VAL A 600 -2.72 63.51 -6.76
N LEU A 601 -2.05 62.58 -7.44
CA LEU A 601 -1.78 62.65 -8.89
C LEU A 601 -2.50 61.53 -9.65
N GLN A 602 -2.85 61.80 -10.90
CA GLN A 602 -3.25 60.75 -11.83
C GLN A 602 -2.07 59.81 -12.11
N THR A 603 -2.34 58.52 -12.36
CA THR A 603 -1.32 57.48 -12.58
C THR A 603 -0.26 57.91 -13.61
N LYS A 604 -0.66 58.51 -14.73
CA LYS A 604 0.23 58.97 -15.81
C LYS A 604 1.17 60.13 -15.42
N ASP A 605 0.87 60.82 -14.33
CA ASP A 605 1.50 62.09 -13.95
C ASP A 605 2.52 61.95 -12.80
N VAL A 606 2.60 60.77 -12.17
CA VAL A 606 3.45 60.50 -10.99
C VAL A 606 4.93 60.70 -11.28
N PHE A 607 5.47 60.05 -12.33
CA PHE A 607 6.88 60.19 -12.71
C PHE A 607 7.20 61.59 -13.28
N ASN A 608 6.25 62.21 -13.97
CA ASN A 608 6.38 63.61 -14.43
C ASN A 608 6.52 64.59 -13.25
N ALA A 609 5.85 64.32 -12.13
CA ALA A 609 6.01 65.12 -10.91
C ALA A 609 7.40 64.91 -10.27
N ILE A 610 7.91 63.67 -10.24
CA ILE A 610 9.27 63.37 -9.76
C ILE A 610 10.32 64.14 -10.60
N ASP A 611 10.17 64.15 -11.92
CA ASP A 611 11.06 64.85 -12.84
C ASP A 611 11.18 66.35 -12.56
N ARG A 612 10.07 66.98 -12.17
CA ARG A 612 10.02 68.42 -11.88
C ARG A 612 10.73 68.81 -10.60
N LEU A 613 10.87 67.87 -9.67
CA LEU A 613 11.65 68.10 -8.45
C LEU A 613 13.12 68.35 -8.78
N ASN A 614 13.65 67.81 -9.89
CA ASN A 614 15.03 68.00 -10.36
C ASN A 614 16.03 67.79 -9.21
N LEU A 615 16.01 66.56 -8.69
CA LEU A 615 16.75 66.07 -7.53
C LEU A 615 18.05 65.36 -7.93
N ASP A 616 19.02 65.35 -7.03
CA ASP A 616 20.28 64.62 -7.17
C ASP A 616 20.08 63.12 -6.87
N PRO A 617 20.31 62.21 -7.85
CA PRO A 617 20.15 60.77 -7.64
C PRO A 617 21.04 60.18 -6.54
N GLU A 618 22.18 60.81 -6.24
CA GLU A 618 23.07 60.34 -5.19
C GLU A 618 22.54 60.66 -3.78
N GLN A 619 21.78 61.74 -3.62
CA GLN A 619 21.30 62.22 -2.32
C GLN A 619 19.87 61.78 -1.98
N PHE A 620 19.06 61.49 -2.99
CA PHE A 620 17.63 61.21 -2.84
C PHE A 620 17.28 59.74 -3.07
N ILE A 621 16.16 59.33 -2.50
CA ILE A 621 15.61 57.98 -2.61
C ILE A 621 14.09 58.03 -2.73
N ILE A 622 13.53 57.06 -3.44
CA ILE A 622 12.09 56.89 -3.61
C ILE A 622 11.65 55.67 -2.80
N VAL A 623 10.61 55.81 -1.99
CA VAL A 623 9.96 54.69 -1.29
C VAL A 623 8.58 54.48 -1.92
N ALA A 624 8.45 53.40 -2.70
CA ALA A 624 7.23 52.99 -3.36
C ALA A 624 6.41 52.11 -2.41
N MET A 625 5.25 52.61 -1.98
CA MET A 625 4.35 51.93 -1.04
C MET A 625 3.15 51.36 -1.78
N GLY A 626 3.10 50.03 -1.91
CA GLY A 626 2.04 49.31 -2.63
C GLY A 626 1.93 49.65 -4.12
N VAL A 627 2.99 50.20 -4.73
CA VAL A 627 2.99 50.59 -6.15
C VAL A 627 3.40 49.41 -7.02
N ASN A 628 2.59 49.10 -8.03
CA ASN A 628 2.94 48.12 -9.06
C ASN A 628 3.91 48.72 -10.09
N LEU A 629 5.20 48.75 -9.77
CA LEU A 629 6.25 49.24 -10.68
C LEU A 629 6.34 48.48 -12.02
N PRO A 630 6.14 47.14 -12.08
CA PRO A 630 6.05 46.43 -13.36
C PRO A 630 5.00 46.99 -14.32
N PHE A 631 3.84 47.43 -13.81
CA PHE A 631 2.81 48.06 -14.63
C PHE A 631 3.30 49.38 -15.27
N PHE A 632 4.07 50.18 -14.54
CA PHE A 632 4.64 51.43 -15.07
C PHE A 632 5.72 51.19 -16.11
N LEU A 633 6.56 50.17 -15.90
CA LEU A 633 7.58 49.76 -16.88
C LEU A 633 6.91 49.30 -18.18
N ALA A 634 5.88 48.46 -18.10
CA ALA A 634 5.09 48.01 -19.24
C ALA A 634 4.32 49.15 -19.94
N SER A 635 3.95 50.20 -19.20
CA SER A 635 3.28 51.39 -19.72
C SER A 635 4.21 52.38 -20.45
N GLY A 636 5.51 52.08 -20.53
CA GLY A 636 6.48 52.85 -21.32
C GLY A 636 7.14 54.01 -20.58
N ILE A 637 7.21 54.00 -19.24
CA ILE A 637 7.98 54.99 -18.49
C ILE A 637 9.48 54.80 -18.78
N THR A 638 10.10 55.83 -19.37
CA THR A 638 11.52 55.80 -19.76
C THR A 638 12.44 56.01 -18.55
N ASN A 639 13.57 55.29 -18.50
CA ASN A 639 14.56 55.31 -17.42
C ASN A 639 14.07 54.73 -16.08
N LEU A 640 12.95 53.99 -16.06
CA LEU A 640 12.60 53.09 -14.97
C LEU A 640 13.26 51.74 -15.25
N GLU A 641 14.08 51.26 -14.32
CA GLU A 641 14.87 50.04 -14.48
C GLU A 641 14.59 49.07 -13.33
N GLU A 642 14.45 47.79 -13.67
CA GLU A 642 14.33 46.69 -12.73
C GLU A 642 15.73 46.08 -12.52
N GLY A 643 16.18 46.02 -11.25
CA GLY A 643 17.42 45.38 -10.84
C GLY A 643 17.27 43.87 -10.62
N GLU A 644 18.31 43.22 -10.09
CA GLU A 644 18.30 41.76 -9.89
C GLU A 644 17.13 41.30 -9.00
N GLY A 645 16.32 40.38 -9.54
CA GLY A 645 15.25 39.69 -8.81
C GLY A 645 13.98 40.50 -8.54
N GLY A 646 13.78 41.65 -9.21
CA GLY A 646 12.52 42.42 -9.18
C GLY A 646 12.20 43.15 -7.88
N LYS A 647 13.14 43.18 -6.93
CA LYS A 647 13.00 43.86 -5.62
C LYS A 647 13.76 45.19 -5.52
N GLU A 648 14.74 45.41 -6.39
CA GLU A 648 15.45 46.68 -6.49
C GLU A 648 15.05 47.38 -7.77
N TRP A 649 14.64 48.64 -7.67
CA TRP A 649 14.18 49.44 -8.79
C TRP A 649 14.96 50.75 -8.83
N SER A 650 15.11 51.35 -10.00
CA SER A 650 15.69 52.69 -10.11
C SER A 650 14.93 53.54 -11.13
N TYR A 651 14.88 54.85 -10.90
CA TYR A 651 14.33 55.81 -11.86
C TYR A 651 15.32 56.95 -12.06
N LYS A 652 15.86 57.09 -13.28
CA LYS A 652 16.91 58.09 -13.61
C LYS A 652 18.09 58.05 -12.62
N GLY A 653 18.51 56.84 -12.23
CA GLY A 653 19.58 56.63 -11.26
C GLY A 653 19.19 56.78 -9.78
N MET A 654 17.99 57.29 -9.44
CA MET A 654 17.49 57.28 -8.07
C MET A 654 17.03 55.88 -7.69
N ARG A 655 17.52 55.35 -6.56
CA ARG A 655 17.06 54.06 -6.02
C ARG A 655 15.58 54.15 -5.59
N ILE A 656 14.82 53.10 -5.89
CA ILE A 656 13.43 52.91 -5.45
C ILE A 656 13.36 51.67 -4.56
N ILE A 657 12.84 51.85 -3.34
CA ILE A 657 12.59 50.77 -2.39
C ILE A 657 11.09 50.47 -2.37
N CYS A 658 10.72 49.20 -2.49
CA CYS A 658 9.32 48.78 -2.41
C CYS A 658 8.96 48.33 -1.00
N ILE A 659 7.89 48.87 -0.44
CA ILE A 659 7.36 48.50 0.88
C ILE A 659 5.85 48.24 0.74
N ASP A 660 5.32 47.33 1.55
CA ASP A 660 3.87 47.11 1.63
C ASP A 660 3.15 48.39 2.08
N SER A 661 2.07 48.73 1.39
CA SER A 661 1.26 49.87 1.78
C SER A 661 0.38 49.54 3.00
N ASN A 662 0.13 50.56 3.83
CA ASN A 662 -0.92 50.51 4.84
C ASN A 662 -2.13 51.35 4.40
N GLU A 663 -3.29 51.08 4.99
CA GLU A 663 -4.59 51.69 4.60
C GLU A 663 -4.56 53.23 4.55
N TRP A 664 -3.75 53.87 5.39
CA TRP A 664 -3.68 55.33 5.50
C TRP A 664 -2.79 55.99 4.44
N MET A 665 -1.73 55.30 3.99
CA MET A 665 -0.83 55.83 2.96
C MET A 665 -1.34 55.53 1.54
N GLY A 666 -2.14 54.47 1.37
CA GLY A 666 -2.62 54.03 0.06
C GLY A 666 -1.46 53.77 -0.91
N VAL A 667 -1.76 53.66 -2.20
CA VAL A 667 -0.72 53.49 -3.22
C VAL A 667 0.02 54.82 -3.41
N SER A 668 1.25 54.94 -2.92
CA SER A 668 2.01 56.20 -2.88
C SER A 668 3.49 56.02 -3.19
N MET A 669 4.12 57.06 -3.74
CA MET A 669 5.58 57.19 -3.78
C MET A 669 6.03 58.31 -2.84
N LEU A 670 6.91 58.01 -1.90
CA LEU A 670 7.57 59.00 -1.06
C LEU A 670 8.91 59.37 -1.66
N VAL A 671 9.23 60.65 -1.69
CA VAL A 671 10.54 61.16 -2.09
C VAL A 671 11.17 61.86 -0.89
N LEU A 672 12.39 61.47 -0.53
CA LEU A 672 13.13 62.01 0.60
C LEU A 672 14.65 61.88 0.41
N ARG A 673 15.43 62.56 1.26
CA ARG A 673 16.89 62.38 1.28
C ARG A 673 17.25 61.05 1.91
N LYS A 674 18.33 60.41 1.43
CA LYS A 674 18.89 59.19 2.04
C LYS A 674 19.25 59.39 3.52
N ALA A 675 19.70 60.60 3.88
CA ALA A 675 20.01 60.97 5.27
C ALA A 675 18.79 61.02 6.20
N ASP A 676 17.57 61.06 5.66
CA ASP A 676 16.30 61.12 6.40
C ASP A 676 15.59 59.77 6.49
N MET A 677 16.15 58.71 5.90
CA MET A 677 15.70 57.33 6.08
C MET A 677 15.77 56.91 7.58
N PRO A 678 14.95 55.94 8.01
CA PRO A 678 15.01 55.46 9.39
C PRO A 678 16.38 54.90 9.74
N LEU A 679 16.76 55.02 11.01
CA LEU A 679 17.86 54.25 11.58
C LEU A 679 17.26 52.99 12.21
N ILE A 680 17.65 51.82 11.73
CA ILE A 680 17.16 50.53 12.23
C ILE A 680 18.28 49.83 12.99
N ARG A 681 18.03 49.50 14.26
CA ARG A 681 19.00 48.83 15.13
C ARG A 681 18.44 47.55 15.70
N HIS A 682 19.28 46.52 15.69
CA HIS A 682 19.03 45.29 16.41
C HIS A 682 19.51 45.50 17.84
N GLU A 683 18.55 45.63 18.76
CA GLU A 683 18.81 45.83 20.18
C GLU A 683 19.14 44.50 20.86
N LYS A 684 19.74 44.56 22.05
CA LYS A 684 19.93 43.34 22.85
C LYS A 684 18.61 43.00 23.54
N THR A 685 18.19 41.75 23.39
CA THR A 685 17.06 41.19 24.14
C THR A 685 17.37 41.20 25.65
N ASN A 686 16.37 41.48 26.49
CA ASN A 686 16.55 41.51 27.93
C ASN A 686 16.98 40.12 28.45
N LYS A 687 18.02 40.07 29.30
CA LYS A 687 18.49 38.84 29.94
C LYS A 687 17.40 38.16 30.78
N ASP A 688 16.53 38.94 31.42
CA ASP A 688 15.43 38.40 32.21
C ASP A 688 14.44 37.65 31.31
N THR A 689 14.14 38.18 30.12
CA THR A 689 13.27 37.54 29.12
C THR A 689 13.89 36.24 28.58
N ILE A 690 15.18 36.27 28.24
CA ILE A 690 15.93 35.08 27.78
C ILE A 690 15.91 33.99 28.85
N SER A 691 16.16 34.35 30.11
CA SER A 691 16.15 33.40 31.23
C SER A 691 14.75 32.87 31.51
N ARG A 692 13.73 33.73 31.51
CA ARG A 692 12.33 33.36 31.81
C ARG A 692 11.80 32.33 30.82
N TYR A 693 12.05 32.53 29.53
CA TYR A 693 11.54 31.66 28.46
C TYR A 693 12.57 30.63 27.98
N GLY A 694 13.74 30.55 28.60
CA GLY A 694 14.81 29.61 28.22
C GLY A 694 15.26 29.74 26.75
N LEU A 695 15.24 30.95 26.21
CA LEU A 695 15.42 31.20 24.77
C LEU A 695 16.84 30.87 24.29
N LYS A 696 16.95 30.27 23.10
CA LYS A 696 18.23 29.93 22.47
C LYS A 696 18.43 30.74 21.19
N SER A 697 19.65 31.21 20.98
CA SER A 697 20.01 31.94 19.75
C SER A 697 20.00 30.99 18.55
N ILE A 698 19.30 31.37 17.48
CA ILE A 698 19.35 30.69 16.18
C ILE A 698 20.08 31.52 15.12
N ASP A 699 20.22 32.83 15.37
CA ASP A 699 21.00 33.75 14.56
C ASP A 699 21.66 34.80 15.46
N GLU A 700 23.00 34.80 15.51
CA GLU A 700 23.76 35.74 16.33
C GLU A 700 23.89 37.13 15.69
N GLU A 701 23.84 37.21 14.35
CA GLU A 701 23.98 38.48 13.62
C GLU A 701 22.72 39.33 13.82
N ASP A 702 21.57 38.72 13.55
CA ASP A 702 20.26 39.36 13.67
C ASP A 702 19.65 39.30 15.09
N ARG A 703 20.30 38.55 15.99
CA ARG A 703 19.92 38.32 17.40
C ARG A 703 18.51 37.73 17.55
N ILE A 704 18.23 36.70 16.78
CA ILE A 704 16.96 35.97 16.82
C ILE A 704 17.08 34.84 17.84
N TYR A 705 16.17 34.82 18.81
CA TYR A 705 16.09 33.78 19.82
C TYR A 705 14.77 33.03 19.71
N THR A 706 14.79 31.71 19.89
CA THR A 706 13.58 30.90 19.86
C THR A 706 13.57 29.87 20.97
N ASN A 707 12.37 29.43 21.35
CA ASN A 707 12.17 28.22 22.14
C ASN A 707 10.76 27.67 21.93
N ILE A 708 10.59 26.37 22.19
CA ILE A 708 9.27 25.75 22.34
C ILE A 708 9.23 25.21 23.77
N ILE A 709 8.37 25.80 24.59
CA ILE A 709 8.32 25.55 26.03
C ILE A 709 7.17 24.60 26.33
N ASP A 710 7.48 23.43 26.88
CA ASP A 710 6.48 22.51 27.43
C ASP A 710 5.91 23.06 28.73
N LEU A 711 4.66 23.54 28.71
CA LEU A 711 4.03 24.16 29.87
C LEU A 711 3.82 23.17 31.02
N ASN A 712 3.72 21.87 30.73
CA ASN A 712 3.59 20.86 31.77
C ASN A 712 4.88 20.75 32.62
N GLN A 713 6.04 21.03 32.02
CA GLN A 713 7.34 21.05 32.69
C GLN A 713 7.65 22.40 33.32
N HIS A 714 6.95 23.47 32.93
CA HIS A 714 7.15 24.84 33.39
C HIS A 714 5.95 25.37 34.20
N GLN A 715 5.80 24.87 35.42
CA GLN A 715 4.63 25.10 36.30
C GLN A 715 4.35 26.57 36.63
N GLU A 716 5.38 27.42 36.78
CA GLU A 716 5.18 28.85 37.07
C GLU A 716 4.56 29.59 35.89
N LEU A 717 5.12 29.42 34.69
CA LEU A 717 4.59 30.00 33.45
C LEU A 717 3.20 29.45 33.13
N LYS A 718 2.97 28.16 33.37
CA LYS A 718 1.66 27.53 33.20
C LYS A 718 0.62 28.25 34.06
N LYS A 719 0.82 28.34 35.38
CA LYS A 719 -0.15 28.97 36.30
C LYS A 719 -0.46 30.42 35.94
N GLU A 720 0.54 31.18 35.50
CA GLU A 720 0.33 32.57 35.06
C GLU A 720 -0.62 32.63 33.85
N LEU A 721 -0.35 31.84 32.81
CA LEU A 721 -1.16 31.81 31.60
C LEU A 721 -2.57 31.22 31.82
N GLU A 722 -2.70 30.24 32.73
CA GLU A 722 -3.99 29.66 33.11
C GLU A 722 -4.88 30.66 33.85
N ASN A 723 -4.31 31.46 34.76
CA ASN A 723 -5.07 32.47 35.50
C ASN A 723 -5.67 33.54 34.58
N ASP A 724 -4.94 33.90 33.52
CA ASP A 724 -5.38 34.90 32.54
C ASP A 724 -6.49 34.37 31.61
N ARG A 725 -6.52 33.06 31.34
CA ARG A 725 -7.39 32.44 30.32
C ARG A 725 -8.51 31.56 30.87
N ASN A 726 -8.39 31.11 32.11
CA ASN A 726 -9.31 30.17 32.77
C ASN A 726 -9.46 28.83 32.02
N GLU A 727 -8.33 28.27 31.54
CA GLU A 727 -8.23 27.00 30.79
C GLU A 727 -7.08 26.15 31.35
N ASP A 728 -7.14 24.81 31.29
CA ASP A 728 -6.00 23.93 31.63
C ASP A 728 -5.02 23.87 30.45
N LEU A 729 -3.78 24.28 30.69
CA LEU A 729 -2.72 24.36 29.69
C LEU A 729 -1.69 23.23 29.83
N GLY A 730 -2.03 22.15 30.55
CA GLY A 730 -1.14 21.01 30.80
C GLY A 730 -0.74 20.21 29.56
N ASP A 731 -1.48 20.34 28.46
CA ASP A 731 -1.20 19.69 27.17
C ASP A 731 -0.83 20.72 26.08
N TYR A 732 -0.35 21.90 26.46
CA TYR A 732 0.08 22.96 25.56
C TYR A 732 1.58 23.21 25.60
N VAL A 733 2.08 23.75 24.49
CA VAL A 733 3.40 24.35 24.39
C VAL A 733 3.26 25.84 24.10
N LEU A 734 4.19 26.63 24.62
CA LEU A 734 4.36 28.02 24.25
C LEU A 734 5.48 28.10 23.21
N VAL A 735 5.12 28.46 21.98
CA VAL A 735 6.06 28.67 20.88
C VAL A 735 6.52 30.12 20.95
N CYS A 736 7.81 30.35 21.14
CA CYS A 736 8.37 31.69 21.34
C CYS A 736 9.40 32.01 20.26
N VAL A 737 9.26 33.20 19.68
CA VAL A 737 10.28 33.85 18.86
C VAL A 737 10.50 35.24 19.42
N GLU A 738 11.73 35.55 19.80
CA GLU A 738 12.10 36.81 20.42
C GLU A 738 13.21 37.51 19.63
N LEU A 739 12.98 38.78 19.36
CA LEU A 739 13.92 39.70 18.74
C LEU A 739 13.53 41.12 19.15
N LYS A 740 14.49 42.04 19.12
CA LYS A 740 14.21 43.44 19.47
C LYS A 740 14.78 44.37 18.42
N ILE A 741 13.91 45.05 17.71
CA ILE A 741 14.28 46.04 16.69
C ILE A 741 13.83 47.41 17.19
N GLU A 742 14.74 48.38 17.12
CA GLU A 742 14.42 49.80 17.25
C GLU A 742 14.48 50.46 15.87
N MET A 743 13.38 51.06 15.44
CA MET A 743 13.32 51.88 14.24
C MET A 743 13.16 53.35 14.64
N ARG A 744 14.17 54.19 14.37
CA ARG A 744 14.15 55.63 14.68
C ARG A 744 13.87 56.47 13.45
N TYR A 745 12.82 57.27 13.52
CA TYR A 745 12.42 58.20 12.46
C TYR A 745 12.61 59.64 12.91
N LYS A 746 13.07 60.51 12.00
CA LYS A 746 13.10 61.95 12.24
C LYS A 746 11.69 62.52 12.13
N LEU A 747 11.20 63.16 13.19
CA LEU A 747 9.91 63.85 13.14
C LEU A 747 10.02 65.09 12.27
N ASN A 748 8.98 65.31 11.46
CA ASN A 748 8.87 66.46 10.54
C ASN A 748 10.04 66.58 9.54
N ALA A 749 10.70 65.47 9.19
CA ALA A 749 11.67 65.47 8.10
C ALA A 749 10.97 65.88 6.79
N PRO A 750 11.59 66.73 5.95
CA PRO A 750 11.05 67.07 4.66
C PRO A 750 10.86 65.80 3.81
N CYS A 751 9.62 65.57 3.38
CA CYS A 751 9.24 64.43 2.57
C CYS A 751 8.12 64.86 1.63
N ILE A 752 8.12 64.36 0.40
CA ILE A 752 7.03 64.59 -0.56
C ILE A 752 6.31 63.27 -0.75
N GLN A 753 5.00 63.25 -0.52
CA GLN A 753 4.15 62.10 -0.79
C GLN A 753 3.37 62.33 -2.08
N LEU A 754 3.66 61.51 -3.09
CA LEU A 754 2.92 61.45 -4.35
C LEU A 754 1.94 60.27 -4.26
N LYS A 755 0.72 60.53 -3.81
CA LYS A 755 -0.35 59.53 -3.76
C LYS A 755 -0.94 59.34 -5.16
N ILE A 756 -1.06 58.10 -5.59
CA ILE A 756 -1.71 57.75 -6.86
C ILE A 756 -3.22 57.78 -6.64
N PHE A 757 -3.93 58.58 -7.42
CA PHE A 757 -5.38 58.75 -7.33
C PHE A 757 -6.09 57.42 -7.58
N SER A 758 -6.91 56.99 -6.62
CA SER A 758 -7.83 55.87 -6.77
C SER A 758 -9.27 56.37 -6.78
N SER A 759 -10.01 56.08 -7.85
CA SER A 759 -11.44 56.43 -7.94
C SER A 759 -12.30 55.75 -6.88
N PHE A 760 -11.78 54.71 -6.22
CA PHE A 760 -12.48 53.97 -5.17
C PHE A 760 -12.23 54.57 -3.77
N GLU A 761 -11.05 55.15 -3.53
CA GLU A 761 -10.63 55.61 -2.20
C GLU A 761 -10.61 57.14 -2.06
N ASP A 762 -10.38 57.88 -3.14
CA ASP A 762 -10.18 59.33 -3.11
C ASP A 762 -11.41 60.10 -3.58
N ARG A 763 -11.75 61.17 -2.85
CA ARG A 763 -12.79 62.15 -3.21
C ARG A 763 -12.15 63.52 -3.41
N GLY A 764 -12.24 64.10 -4.60
CA GLY A 764 -11.72 65.44 -4.89
C GLY A 764 -11.05 65.55 -6.26
N SER A 765 -10.48 66.73 -6.56
CA SER A 765 -9.68 66.99 -7.75
C SER A 765 -8.23 66.57 -7.55
N THR A 766 -7.61 65.97 -8.57
CA THR A 766 -6.17 65.65 -8.57
C THR A 766 -5.32 66.90 -8.80
N ASN A 767 -4.15 66.94 -8.17
CA ASN A 767 -3.11 67.91 -8.45
C ASN A 767 -2.55 67.71 -9.85
N THR A 768 -2.01 68.78 -10.44
CA THR A 768 -1.19 68.69 -11.65
C THR A 768 0.30 68.58 -11.28
N PRO A 769 1.17 68.01 -12.14
CA PRO A 769 2.62 67.98 -11.89
C PRO A 769 3.25 69.35 -11.62
N SER A 770 2.63 70.44 -12.09
CA SER A 770 3.09 71.81 -11.85
C SER A 770 2.89 72.31 -10.41
N GLU A 771 2.00 71.68 -9.66
CA GLU A 771 1.71 72.07 -8.27
C GLU A 771 2.69 71.45 -7.28
N VAL A 772 3.43 70.41 -7.69
CA VAL A 772 4.41 69.72 -6.84
C VAL A 772 5.64 70.60 -6.65
N LYS A 773 5.88 71.03 -5.40
CA LYS A 773 7.00 71.91 -5.03
C LYS A 773 8.18 71.11 -4.53
N ASN A 774 9.38 71.57 -4.85
CA ASN A 774 10.60 71.03 -4.26
C ASN A 774 10.80 71.63 -2.86
N LEU A 775 10.74 70.79 -1.83
CA LEU A 775 10.92 71.15 -0.41
C LEU A 775 12.36 71.51 -0.02
N TRP A 776 13.34 71.25 -0.90
CA TRP A 776 14.77 71.34 -0.64
C TRP A 776 15.47 72.43 -1.47
N ARG A 777 14.71 73.37 -2.04
CA ARG A 777 15.21 74.48 -2.87
C ARG A 777 14.92 75.84 -2.27
#